data_AF-A0A9P0FUS5-F1
#
_entry.id   AF-A0A9P0FUS5-F1
#
_cell.length_a   1.000
_cell.length_b   1.000
_cell.length_c   1.000
_cell.angle_alpha   90.00
_cell.angle_beta   90.00
_cell.angle_gamma   90.00
#
_symmetry.space_group_name_H-M   'P 1'
#
loop_
_entity.id
_entity.type
_entity.pdbx_description
1 polymer ?
#
loop_
_entity_poly.entity_id
_entity_poly.type
_entity_poly.pdbx_seq_one_letter_code
_entity_poly.pdbx_strand_id
1 'polypeptide(L)'
;MAKKKEKKKKDSEPTESEVHEEVQVAATDLEPEPEEVQFTDTSYTSASFESLPPVPIEDSKPKKKGGKKKKAGEKESSMIKKTSSELFQWSEESLAMVQAEEPHKVEEAPVEKKKKGKKGKKDKQEEVIPVFDKPKAWKKMNKRERDAWLLQKIEDWRAEKEAAKLALLAGAKERRANEARERNEIMSREVAEQDVRRDLLQKACNLFQSYEKQKLDYELKKEVDAEWQQYLRCDGLPDPRVVTQLNTFLHLWQQLEVCDDEELNKKFIEVLPILDMLEVFRLQSRKFTPRQSENFNEVRLALRAQLASAIQIASYTLLRDLEKYLKFESTKVATYEREFKGLRLNIWVAIKWPTRKKKPIEHEPEPVQLKFPTMHVIVKLPKIIDGSCVCVRAARSLIDLLSESSRTFALKAELPNQYEDLFTFNVKELVEVQKLKKSQDEIRTKYYKDTRERIRELEAFIKLNPYLKNDKEKEELDNLNVSEPPPMQIPRVHIAHADEKEFKKFLRVCKVRTRSGEINLRKYRICGGVLNLDLIVTPPQPKRMRNSITVTTLQLPKSLQPMKYQVQYRAPQPHAAGVTRTPEEIEQEIKKVEAQYEKLAQVFIDLSQDVMWNEPPVVCQWQEARQLWTNNYVNDYKFNEDKLTIQFRTGVLWPIGIATLKYSNIPFQGWDIKPDPNSKGVLITVTGLCVTVTWLCTKNAVKLKFIANASTSALKEHFNKKYSVKKMIQIMHEAACDFFPAVDAHNHVEGSAPKEWVVERHTYHAMAFLSRAYNFQWSRWNAQAGYRDMIMQIREAVDLKRESKLQLLLVNPERAVILRGNEMMTELSLEHMVGMPFYPDLFTMNMSYGSVDARRVSFNMKYKLVETVFELLQELRLLSFS
;
A
#
# COMPACT_ATOMS: atom_id res chain seq x y z
N MET A 1 26.90 -86.49 6.29
CA MET A 1 27.95 -85.53 6.72
C MET A 1 27.86 -84.27 5.88
N ALA A 2 28.18 -83.14 6.50
CA ALA A 2 27.99 -81.80 6.00
C ALA A 2 28.76 -81.43 4.71
N LYS A 3 28.33 -80.27 4.17
CA LYS A 3 29.08 -79.24 3.43
C LYS A 3 28.88 -79.15 1.90
N LYS A 4 28.35 -77.97 1.57
CA LYS A 4 28.78 -76.96 0.58
C LYS A 4 28.73 -77.28 -0.93
N LYS A 5 27.99 -76.36 -1.55
CA LYS A 5 28.29 -75.55 -2.73
C LYS A 5 27.94 -76.10 -4.12
N GLU A 6 27.39 -75.12 -4.85
CA GLU A 6 27.18 -74.98 -6.30
C GLU A 6 26.16 -75.89 -6.98
N LYS A 7 25.13 -75.24 -7.54
CA LYS A 7 24.74 -75.51 -8.93
C LYS A 7 23.92 -74.36 -9.52
N LYS A 8 24.40 -73.92 -10.69
CA LYS A 8 23.63 -73.30 -11.78
C LYS A 8 22.62 -74.30 -12.36
N LYS A 9 21.45 -73.80 -12.78
CA LYS A 9 20.75 -73.97 -14.09
C LYS A 9 19.37 -73.28 -13.97
N LYS A 10 18.95 -72.36 -14.86
CA LYS A 10 18.37 -72.57 -16.22
C LYS A 10 17.14 -73.50 -16.17
N ASP A 11 15.96 -73.22 -16.70
CA ASP A 11 15.53 -72.56 -17.94
C ASP A 11 14.06 -72.04 -17.79
N SER A 12 13.66 -70.99 -18.54
CA SER A 12 12.66 -70.95 -19.64
C SER A 12 11.16 -71.03 -19.27
N GLU A 13 10.45 -69.95 -19.63
CA GLU A 13 9.03 -69.71 -20.03
C GLU A 13 7.91 -70.73 -19.70
N PRO A 14 6.68 -70.20 -19.45
CA PRO A 14 5.66 -70.28 -20.51
C PRO A 14 4.66 -69.10 -20.59
N THR A 15 3.93 -69.10 -21.72
CA THR A 15 2.78 -68.29 -22.15
C THR A 15 1.41 -68.74 -21.59
N GLU A 16 0.53 -67.75 -21.40
CA GLU A 16 -0.95 -67.64 -21.56
C GLU A 16 -1.93 -68.74 -21.13
N SER A 17 -2.90 -68.40 -20.24
CA SER A 17 -4.30 -68.07 -20.61
C SER A 17 -5.22 -67.81 -19.38
N GLU A 18 -5.97 -66.70 -19.47
CA GLU A 18 -7.25 -66.26 -18.86
C GLU A 18 -7.87 -66.94 -17.62
N VAL A 19 -8.31 -66.13 -16.62
CA VAL A 19 -9.73 -65.89 -16.22
C VAL A 19 -9.80 -64.88 -15.03
N HIS A 20 -10.74 -63.94 -15.15
CA HIS A 20 -11.39 -62.99 -14.22
C HIS A 20 -11.01 -62.96 -12.71
N GLU A 21 -10.84 -61.75 -12.15
CA GLU A 21 -11.73 -61.15 -11.13
C GLU A 21 -11.24 -59.80 -10.57
N GLU A 22 -12.20 -58.90 -10.34
CA GLU A 22 -12.29 -57.80 -9.36
C GLU A 22 -11.06 -56.91 -9.05
N VAL A 23 -11.11 -55.66 -9.54
CA VAL A 23 -10.23 -54.58 -9.09
C VAL A 23 -10.83 -53.92 -7.84
N GLN A 24 -10.34 -54.31 -6.67
CA GLN A 24 -10.49 -53.52 -5.44
C GLN A 24 -9.56 -52.30 -5.48
N VAL A 25 -10.15 -51.15 -5.18
CA VAL A 25 -9.49 -49.84 -5.09
C VAL A 25 -8.66 -49.81 -3.80
N ALA A 26 -7.34 -50.01 -3.91
CA ALA A 26 -6.41 -49.77 -2.81
C ALA A 26 -6.02 -48.29 -2.78
N ALA A 27 -6.51 -47.58 -1.77
CA ALA A 27 -5.98 -46.29 -1.35
C ALA A 27 -4.50 -46.45 -1.03
N THR A 28 -3.64 -45.72 -1.75
CA THR A 28 -2.23 -45.61 -1.41
C THR A 28 -2.08 -44.55 -0.32
N ASP A 29 -1.86 -45.03 0.90
CA ASP A 29 -1.40 -44.22 2.02
C ASP A 29 -0.08 -43.54 1.64
N LEU A 30 -0.11 -42.21 1.67
CA LEU A 30 1.05 -41.35 1.51
C LEU A 30 2.09 -41.65 2.60
N GLU A 31 3.33 -41.87 2.18
CA GLU A 31 4.49 -41.97 3.08
C GLU A 31 4.54 -40.79 4.07
N PRO A 32 4.88 -41.03 5.35
CA PRO A 32 5.10 -39.94 6.29
C PRO A 32 6.35 -39.15 5.89
N GLU A 33 6.17 -37.84 5.67
CA GLU A 33 7.24 -36.88 5.37
C GLU A 33 8.40 -36.97 6.41
N PRO A 34 9.67 -36.79 5.99
CA PRO A 34 10.82 -36.91 6.89
C PRO A 34 10.78 -35.86 7.99
N GLU A 35 11.14 -36.27 9.21
CA GLU A 35 11.22 -35.40 10.39
C GLU A 35 12.13 -34.19 10.11
N GLU A 36 11.59 -33.00 10.36
CA GLU A 36 12.30 -31.73 10.22
C GLU A 36 13.48 -31.69 11.21
N VAL A 37 14.71 -31.79 10.71
CA VAL A 37 15.92 -31.64 11.53
C VAL A 37 15.96 -30.21 12.09
N GLN A 38 15.68 -30.08 13.38
CA GLN A 38 15.97 -28.87 14.13
C GLN A 38 17.50 -28.74 14.27
N PHE A 39 18.08 -27.66 13.74
CA PHE A 39 19.45 -27.28 14.12
C PHE A 39 19.41 -26.78 15.57
N THR A 40 19.73 -27.66 16.51
CA THR A 40 19.93 -27.33 17.93
C THR A 40 21.37 -26.92 18.24
N ASP A 41 22.20 -26.67 17.23
CA ASP A 41 23.59 -26.24 17.43
C ASP A 41 23.73 -24.71 17.35
N THR A 42 23.30 -24.06 18.42
CA THR A 42 24.16 -23.12 19.15
C THR A 42 23.72 -23.18 20.61
N SER A 43 24.67 -23.23 21.54
CA SER A 43 24.46 -23.18 22.97
C SER A 43 23.76 -21.87 23.36
N TYR A 44 22.43 -21.85 23.26
CA TYR A 44 21.56 -20.72 23.60
C TYR A 44 20.72 -21.12 24.81
N THR A 45 21.38 -21.21 25.96
CA THR A 45 20.69 -21.25 27.25
C THR A 45 20.27 -19.83 27.60
N SER A 46 19.08 -19.68 28.18
CA SER A 46 18.49 -18.45 28.71
C SER A 46 19.38 -17.67 29.69
N ALA A 47 20.51 -18.24 30.10
CA ALA A 47 21.53 -17.61 30.94
C ALA A 47 22.36 -16.53 30.24
N SER A 48 22.41 -16.51 28.90
CA SER A 48 23.22 -15.54 28.14
C SER A 48 22.60 -14.12 28.05
N PHE A 49 21.39 -13.94 28.57
CA PHE A 49 20.68 -12.65 28.63
C PHE A 49 20.64 -12.01 30.02
N GLU A 50 21.20 -12.67 31.05
CA GLU A 50 21.01 -12.27 32.46
C GLU A 50 22.18 -11.45 33.05
N SER A 51 23.22 -11.13 32.27
CA SER A 51 24.39 -10.38 32.77
C SER A 51 24.33 -8.89 32.42
N LEU A 52 23.44 -8.17 33.10
CA LEU A 52 23.62 -6.73 33.31
C LEU A 52 24.20 -6.53 34.73
N PRO A 53 25.30 -5.76 34.90
CA PRO A 53 25.84 -5.49 36.23
C PRO A 53 24.82 -4.71 37.07
N PRO A 54 24.71 -4.99 38.39
CA PRO A 54 23.80 -4.24 39.25
C PRO A 54 24.24 -2.78 39.38
N VAL A 55 23.24 -1.89 39.37
CA VAL A 55 23.39 -0.43 39.53
C VAL A 55 23.97 -0.13 40.92
N PRO A 56 25.03 0.70 41.06
CA PRO A 56 25.48 1.17 42.35
C PRO A 56 24.46 2.14 42.95
N ILE A 57 23.98 1.83 44.15
CA ILE A 57 23.25 2.76 45.01
C ILE A 57 24.28 3.71 45.62
N GLU A 58 24.27 4.97 45.21
CA GLU A 58 25.05 6.03 45.84
C GLU A 58 24.34 6.51 47.12
N ASP A 59 24.95 6.24 48.28
CA ASP A 59 24.69 6.99 49.50
C ASP A 59 25.93 7.82 49.88
N SER A 60 25.69 9.10 50.11
CA SER A 60 26.68 10.13 50.37
C SER A 60 27.10 10.20 51.84
N LYS A 61 28.41 10.41 52.11
CA LYS A 61 28.95 11.50 52.96
C LYS A 61 30.50 11.50 53.05
N PRO A 62 31.13 12.66 53.34
CA PRO A 62 32.52 12.95 52.98
C PRO A 62 33.51 12.93 54.16
N LYS A 63 34.79 12.62 53.92
CA LYS A 63 35.91 13.07 54.77
C LYS A 63 37.19 13.41 53.98
N LYS A 64 37.90 14.38 54.56
CA LYS A 64 38.99 15.22 54.09
C LYS A 64 40.39 14.56 54.16
N LYS A 65 41.30 15.17 53.36
CA LYS A 65 42.74 15.47 53.56
C LYS A 65 43.81 14.44 53.16
N GLY A 66 44.79 14.94 52.39
CA GLY A 66 46.20 14.54 52.49
C GLY A 66 46.92 14.44 51.15
N GLY A 67 47.59 15.51 50.71
CA GLY A 67 48.35 15.52 49.45
C GLY A 67 49.78 15.00 49.55
N LYS A 68 50.42 14.74 48.41
CA LYS A 68 51.84 15.05 48.12
C LYS A 68 52.19 14.87 46.64
N LYS A 69 52.95 15.85 46.12
CA LYS A 69 53.59 15.95 44.80
C LYS A 69 54.74 14.94 44.59
N LYS A 70 54.98 14.53 43.33
CA LYS A 70 56.28 14.50 42.58
C LYS A 70 55.98 14.07 41.12
N LYS A 71 56.25 14.90 40.09
CA LYS A 71 57.44 14.95 39.17
C LYS A 71 57.71 13.61 38.46
N ALA A 72 58.06 13.47 37.17
CA ALA A 72 58.25 14.30 35.98
C ALA A 72 58.63 13.33 34.81
N GLY A 73 58.59 13.78 33.54
CA GLY A 73 59.22 13.12 32.36
C GLY A 73 58.27 13.06 31.14
N GLU A 74 58.22 14.05 30.24
CA GLU A 74 59.08 14.36 29.07
C GLU A 74 59.01 13.40 27.86
N LYS A 75 58.67 13.99 26.69
CA LYS A 75 58.94 13.61 25.28
C LYS A 75 58.17 12.38 24.76
N GLU A 76 57.63 12.35 23.54
CA GLU A 76 58.22 12.80 22.28
C GLU A 76 57.16 13.01 21.18
N SER A 77 57.52 13.87 20.23
CA SER A 77 56.82 14.29 19.02
C SER A 77 56.85 13.26 17.89
N SER A 78 55.86 13.27 17.00
CA SER A 78 56.16 13.33 15.55
C SER A 78 54.97 13.86 14.74
N MET A 79 55.27 14.89 13.95
CA MET A 79 54.43 15.46 12.90
C MET A 79 54.60 14.62 11.63
N ILE A 80 53.53 14.45 10.86
CA ILE A 80 53.62 14.38 9.39
C ILE A 80 52.55 15.32 8.82
N LYS A 81 53.03 16.41 8.21
CA LYS A 81 52.30 17.26 7.26
C LYS A 81 52.69 16.82 5.84
N LYS A 82 51.74 16.89 4.91
CA LYS A 82 51.92 17.33 3.51
C LYS A 82 50.52 17.53 2.88
N THR A 83 50.08 18.78 2.67
CA THR A 83 50.14 19.62 1.42
C THR A 83 48.90 19.41 0.54
N SER A 84 47.98 20.39 0.50
CA SER A 84 47.70 21.33 -0.62
C SER A 84 47.08 20.65 -1.85
N SER A 85 46.03 21.12 -2.54
CA SER A 85 45.48 22.45 -2.75
C SER A 85 44.16 22.30 -3.53
N GLU A 86 43.20 23.18 -3.22
CA GLU A 86 42.26 23.89 -4.10
C GLU A 86 41.67 23.19 -5.34
N LEU A 87 40.33 23.12 -5.40
CA LEU A 87 39.56 23.42 -6.61
C LEU A 87 38.08 23.73 -6.23
N PHE A 88 37.60 24.86 -6.76
CA PHE A 88 36.20 25.22 -7.11
C PHE A 88 35.31 26.06 -6.18
N GLN A 89 34.97 27.22 -6.76
CA GLN A 89 34.14 28.35 -6.32
C GLN A 89 32.65 28.02 -6.24
N TRP A 90 31.91 28.76 -5.40
CA TRP A 90 30.45 28.90 -5.49
C TRP A 90 30.12 30.33 -5.91
N SER A 91 29.30 30.45 -6.95
CA SER A 91 28.64 31.67 -7.38
C SER A 91 27.33 31.86 -6.62
N GLU A 92 27.08 33.09 -6.17
CA GLU A 92 25.76 33.58 -5.75
C GLU A 92 24.82 33.74 -6.95
N GLU A 93 23.52 33.87 -6.63
CA GLU A 93 22.37 34.08 -7.52
C GLU A 93 21.74 32.85 -8.17
N SER A 94 20.76 32.27 -7.45
CA SER A 94 19.48 31.87 -8.03
C SER A 94 18.48 31.61 -6.91
N LEU A 95 17.61 32.60 -6.62
CA LEU A 95 16.17 32.43 -6.34
C LEU A 95 15.62 33.61 -5.52
N ALA A 96 15.28 34.67 -6.24
CA ALA A 96 14.07 35.42 -5.91
C ALA A 96 12.89 34.70 -6.59
N MET A 97 11.84 34.35 -5.83
CA MET A 97 10.46 34.72 -6.14
C MET A 97 9.43 34.08 -5.19
N VAL A 98 8.35 34.85 -5.02
CA VAL A 98 6.98 34.51 -4.59
C VAL A 98 6.61 34.86 -3.14
N GLN A 99 5.84 35.95 -3.06
CA GLN A 99 4.96 36.40 -1.98
C GLN A 99 3.64 35.61 -1.94
N ALA A 100 2.82 35.87 -0.90
CA ALA A 100 1.45 35.43 -0.60
C ALA A 100 1.39 34.14 0.26
N GLU A 101 0.66 34.05 1.38
CA GLU A 101 -0.59 34.72 1.79
C GLU A 101 -0.80 34.65 3.31
N GLU A 102 -1.63 35.60 3.75
CA GLU A 102 -2.29 35.96 5.02
C GLU A 102 -2.40 35.01 6.24
N PRO A 103 -2.45 35.60 7.46
CA PRO A 103 -2.90 34.96 8.69
C PRO A 103 -4.36 35.33 9.07
N HIS A 104 -5.11 34.33 9.53
CA HIS A 104 -6.36 34.46 10.29
C HIS A 104 -6.27 33.45 11.45
N LYS A 105 -6.79 33.65 12.66
CA LYS A 105 -7.52 34.72 13.34
C LYS A 105 -7.61 34.22 14.80
N VAL A 106 -7.37 35.05 15.81
CA VAL A 106 -8.00 34.86 17.12
C VAL A 106 -8.52 36.21 17.57
N GLU A 107 -9.76 36.16 18.05
CA GLU A 107 -10.72 37.22 18.26
C GLU A 107 -10.41 38.18 19.42
N GLU A 108 -11.05 39.33 19.29
CA GLU A 108 -11.16 40.52 20.14
C GLU A 108 -11.74 40.18 21.53
N ALA A 109 -11.61 40.99 22.60
CA ALA A 109 -11.90 42.43 22.73
C ALA A 109 -11.47 42.94 24.13
N PRO A 110 -11.65 44.24 24.51
CA PRO A 110 -11.92 45.42 23.71
C PRO A 110 -11.00 46.63 24.02
N VAL A 111 -11.18 47.64 23.18
CA VAL A 111 -10.47 48.92 23.08
C VAL A 111 -10.94 49.96 24.11
N GLU A 112 -10.01 50.70 24.73
CA GLU A 112 -10.25 52.12 25.10
C GLU A 112 -9.15 53.06 24.56
N LYS A 113 -9.51 53.71 23.45
CA LYS A 113 -9.25 55.08 22.99
C LYS A 113 -7.92 55.76 23.36
N LYS A 114 -7.04 55.89 22.35
CA LYS A 114 -6.08 57.00 22.24
C LYS A 114 -6.80 58.28 21.81
N LYS A 115 -6.59 59.40 22.54
CA LYS A 115 -6.65 60.75 21.99
C LYS A 115 -5.23 61.29 21.82
N LYS A 116 -4.87 61.63 20.58
CA LYS A 116 -3.66 62.37 20.20
C LYS A 116 -3.73 63.80 20.73
N GLY A 117 -2.58 64.30 21.20
CA GLY A 117 -2.12 65.65 20.87
C GLY A 117 -1.65 66.52 22.03
N LYS A 118 -0.33 66.61 22.22
CA LYS A 118 0.37 67.91 22.08
C LYS A 118 1.89 67.71 22.06
N LYS A 119 2.52 68.42 21.10
CA LYS A 119 3.95 68.67 20.97
C LYS A 119 4.54 69.09 22.33
N GLY A 120 5.63 68.43 22.72
CA GLY A 120 6.45 68.81 23.87
C GLY A 120 7.88 68.35 23.66
N LYS A 121 8.75 69.33 23.41
CA LYS A 121 10.21 69.37 23.62
C LYS A 121 10.88 68.09 24.14
N LYS A 122 11.92 67.71 23.38
CA LYS A 122 13.21 67.15 23.83
C LYS A 122 13.45 67.38 25.33
N ASP A 123 13.09 66.42 26.17
CA ASP A 123 13.59 66.33 27.53
C ASP A 123 14.56 65.15 27.56
N LYS A 124 15.81 65.48 27.91
CA LYS A 124 16.82 64.51 28.33
C LYS A 124 16.14 63.61 29.36
N GLN A 125 16.03 62.31 29.08
CA GLN A 125 15.83 61.33 30.14
C GLN A 125 17.11 61.33 30.98
N GLU A 126 17.17 62.23 31.95
CA GLU A 126 17.89 61.94 33.18
C GLU A 126 17.21 60.71 33.80
N GLU A 127 18.01 59.73 34.18
CA GLU A 127 17.56 58.56 34.94
C GLU A 127 16.64 59.06 36.06
N VAL A 128 15.33 58.79 35.95
CA VAL A 128 14.37 59.15 37.00
C VAL A 128 14.68 58.27 38.19
N ILE A 129 15.51 58.80 39.09
CA ILE A 129 15.75 58.23 40.41
C ILE A 129 14.38 58.09 41.10
N PRO A 130 13.99 56.89 41.55
CA PRO A 130 12.74 56.70 42.28
C PRO A 130 12.70 57.57 43.54
N VAL A 131 11.54 58.15 43.86
CA VAL A 131 11.36 58.89 45.12
C VAL A 131 11.35 57.87 46.27
N PHE A 132 12.43 57.81 47.05
CA PHE A 132 12.55 56.91 48.20
C PHE A 132 11.79 57.43 49.44
N ASP A 133 11.12 56.53 50.17
CA ASP A 133 10.41 56.87 51.41
C ASP A 133 11.37 57.28 52.54
N LYS A 134 11.09 58.43 53.16
CA LYS A 134 11.98 59.10 54.12
C LYS A 134 11.98 58.37 55.49
N PRO A 135 13.14 58.08 56.09
CA PRO A 135 13.25 57.48 57.42
C PRO A 135 12.54 58.27 58.54
N LYS A 136 12.11 57.59 59.60
CA LYS A 136 11.44 58.21 60.77
C LYS A 136 12.28 59.30 61.47
N ALA A 137 13.61 59.32 61.28
CA ALA A 137 14.53 60.33 61.83
C ALA A 137 14.83 61.51 60.87
N TRP A 138 14.19 61.59 59.69
CA TRP A 138 14.49 62.57 58.64
C TRP A 138 14.48 64.03 59.09
N LYS A 139 13.58 64.38 60.02
CA LYS A 139 13.44 65.74 60.58
C LYS A 139 14.56 66.12 61.55
N LYS A 140 15.31 65.15 62.09
CA LYS A 140 16.40 65.35 63.06
C LYS A 140 17.80 65.29 62.43
N MET A 141 17.92 64.92 61.15
CA MET A 141 19.18 64.83 60.41
C MET A 141 19.62 66.17 59.79
N ASN A 142 20.93 66.43 59.81
CA ASN A 142 21.54 67.59 59.14
C ASN A 142 21.46 67.48 57.61
N LYS A 143 21.51 68.61 56.89
CA LYS A 143 21.38 68.65 55.41
C LYS A 143 22.37 67.70 54.72
N ARG A 144 23.62 67.65 55.18
CA ARG A 144 24.66 66.70 54.71
C ARG A 144 24.28 65.23 54.91
N GLU A 145 23.61 64.89 56.01
CA GLU A 145 23.22 63.51 56.33
C GLU A 145 22.02 63.06 55.48
N ARG A 146 21.10 63.97 55.15
CA ARG A 146 20.00 63.70 54.22
C ARG A 146 20.48 63.52 52.79
N ASP A 147 21.42 64.35 52.35
CA ASP A 147 22.03 64.23 51.02
C ASP A 147 22.86 62.92 50.92
N ALA A 148 23.63 62.58 51.95
CA ALA A 148 24.35 61.31 52.03
C ALA A 148 23.40 60.09 52.02
N TRP A 149 22.26 60.16 52.70
CA TRP A 149 21.25 59.09 52.68
C TRP A 149 20.60 58.92 51.30
N LEU A 150 20.28 60.02 50.61
CA LEU A 150 19.76 59.99 49.24
C LEU A 150 20.79 59.43 48.25
N LEU A 151 22.05 59.86 48.35
CA LEU A 151 23.18 59.33 47.57
C LEU A 151 23.35 57.83 47.81
N GLN A 152 23.31 57.39 49.06
CA GLN A 152 23.42 55.98 49.43
C GLN A 152 22.25 55.16 48.89
N LYS A 153 21.02 55.70 48.88
CA LYS A 153 19.86 55.02 48.29
C LYS A 153 19.87 54.98 46.76
N ILE A 154 20.42 56.01 46.11
CA ILE A 154 20.64 56.03 44.66
C ILE A 154 21.73 55.01 44.28
N GLU A 155 22.79 54.91 45.07
CA GLU A 155 23.83 53.90 44.91
C GLU A 155 23.28 52.49 45.17
N ASP A 156 22.49 52.28 46.22
CA ASP A 156 21.78 51.01 46.47
C ASP A 156 20.87 50.64 45.29
N TRP A 157 20.11 51.59 44.73
CA TRP A 157 19.20 51.33 43.60
C TRP A 157 19.95 51.05 42.29
N ARG A 158 21.06 51.75 42.04
CA ARG A 158 21.96 51.46 40.90
C ARG A 158 22.61 50.09 41.08
N ALA A 159 23.06 49.76 42.29
CA ALA A 159 23.59 48.45 42.64
C ALA A 159 22.53 47.36 42.51
N GLU A 160 21.27 47.60 42.87
CA GLU A 160 20.15 46.69 42.68
C GLU A 160 19.84 46.48 41.18
N LYS A 161 19.85 47.53 40.36
CA LYS A 161 19.68 47.40 38.90
C LYS A 161 20.84 46.69 38.22
N GLU A 162 22.08 46.99 38.61
CA GLU A 162 23.28 46.30 38.11
C GLU A 162 23.31 44.84 38.57
N ALA A 163 22.94 44.56 39.82
CA ALA A 163 22.79 43.20 40.33
C ALA A 163 21.66 42.44 39.61
N ALA A 164 20.53 43.08 39.30
CA ALA A 164 19.46 42.48 38.52
C ALA A 164 19.88 42.17 37.08
N LYS A 165 20.66 43.05 36.44
CA LYS A 165 21.26 42.80 35.12
C LYS A 165 22.28 41.66 35.15
N LEU A 166 23.15 41.64 36.17
CA LEU A 166 24.11 40.55 36.38
C LEU A 166 23.42 39.21 36.66
N ALA A 167 22.31 39.22 37.41
CA ALA A 167 21.49 38.05 37.65
C ALA A 167 20.82 37.53 36.36
N LEU A 168 20.33 38.42 35.49
CA LEU A 168 19.81 38.06 34.17
C LEU A 168 20.88 37.45 33.26
N LEU A 169 22.09 38.03 33.23
CA LEU A 169 23.22 37.51 32.46
C LEU A 169 23.73 36.17 33.01
N ALA A 170 23.80 36.03 34.33
CA ALA A 170 24.15 34.78 35.00
C ALA A 170 23.10 33.70 34.73
N GLY A 171 21.81 34.04 34.80
CA GLY A 171 20.70 33.13 34.48
C GLY A 171 20.71 32.69 33.02
N ALA A 172 20.98 33.58 32.06
CA ALA A 172 21.13 33.21 30.65
C ALA A 172 22.33 32.28 30.41
N LYS A 173 23.46 32.53 31.09
CA LYS A 173 24.65 31.67 31.02
C LYS A 173 24.41 30.29 31.66
N GLU A 174 23.66 30.24 32.76
CA GLU A 174 23.26 29.01 33.43
C GLU A 174 22.29 28.17 32.59
N ARG A 175 21.28 28.80 31.97
CA ARG A 175 20.38 28.13 31.01
C ARG A 175 21.14 27.48 29.86
N ARG A 176 22.06 28.22 29.21
CA ARG A 176 22.92 27.67 28.14
C ARG A 176 23.76 26.49 28.62
N ALA A 177 24.31 26.56 29.83
CA ALA A 177 25.10 25.49 30.40
C ALA A 177 24.24 24.27 30.72
N ASN A 178 23.01 24.47 31.21
CA ASN A 178 22.06 23.40 31.47
C ASN A 178 21.61 22.73 30.16
N GLU A 179 21.22 23.49 29.15
CA GLU A 179 20.88 22.99 27.81
C GLU A 179 22.06 22.26 27.14
N ALA A 180 23.29 22.70 27.36
CA ALA A 180 24.47 21.98 26.88
C ALA A 180 24.68 20.65 27.61
N ARG A 181 24.42 20.58 28.92
CA ARG A 181 24.47 19.34 29.71
C ARG A 181 23.36 18.39 29.31
N GLU A 182 22.12 18.85 29.24
CA GLU A 182 20.97 18.07 28.79
C GLU A 182 21.21 17.49 27.39
N ARG A 183 21.75 18.29 26.45
CA ARG A 183 22.16 17.78 25.14
C ARG A 183 23.23 16.71 25.24
N ASN A 184 24.28 16.90 26.04
CA ASN A 184 25.33 15.89 26.19
C ASN A 184 24.80 14.59 26.84
N GLU A 185 23.88 14.70 27.79
CA GLU A 185 23.23 13.55 28.42
C GLU A 185 22.35 12.79 27.43
N ILE A 186 21.50 13.49 26.67
CA ILE A 186 20.69 12.88 25.59
C ILE A 186 21.61 12.17 24.60
N MET A 187 22.72 12.78 24.22
CA MET A 187 23.69 12.17 23.31
C MET A 187 24.34 10.92 23.88
N SER A 188 24.71 10.95 25.16
CA SER A 188 25.27 9.77 25.82
C SER A 188 24.24 8.64 25.88
N ARG A 189 22.96 8.95 26.11
CA ARG A 189 21.87 7.97 26.09
C ARG A 189 21.64 7.42 24.69
N GLU A 190 21.57 8.27 23.66
CA GLU A 190 21.38 7.84 22.27
C GLU A 190 22.50 6.91 21.79
N VAL A 191 23.76 7.18 22.16
CA VAL A 191 24.90 6.31 21.83
C VAL A 191 24.75 4.95 22.53
N ALA A 192 24.41 4.94 23.82
CA ALA A 192 24.20 3.71 24.56
C ALA A 192 23.03 2.88 24.00
N GLU A 193 21.90 3.53 23.70
CA GLU A 193 20.77 2.87 23.03
C GLU A 193 21.16 2.32 21.66
N GLN A 194 22.00 3.04 20.91
CA GLN A 194 22.46 2.57 19.62
C GLN A 194 23.36 1.33 19.73
N ASP A 195 24.22 1.26 20.74
CA ASP A 195 25.03 0.07 20.98
C ASP A 195 24.14 -1.15 21.27
N VAL A 196 23.05 -0.96 22.03
CA VAL A 196 22.04 -1.99 22.28
C VAL A 196 21.29 -2.37 20.99
N ARG A 197 20.85 -1.39 20.17
CA ARG A 197 20.25 -1.68 18.85
C ARG A 197 21.23 -2.46 17.99
N ARG A 198 22.51 -2.08 17.97
CA ARG A 198 23.51 -2.73 17.11
C ARG A 198 23.64 -4.21 17.42
N ASP A 199 23.62 -4.59 18.69
CA ASP A 199 23.73 -5.99 19.09
C ASP A 199 22.41 -6.74 18.96
N LEU A 200 21.33 -6.25 19.59
CA LEU A 200 20.07 -6.99 19.69
C LEU A 200 19.25 -6.95 18.38
N LEU A 201 19.13 -5.79 17.74
CA LEU A 201 18.34 -5.65 16.51
C LEU A 201 18.98 -6.43 15.36
N GLN A 202 20.32 -6.40 15.24
CA GLN A 202 21.02 -7.18 14.21
C GLN A 202 20.73 -8.68 14.37
N LYS A 203 20.76 -9.21 15.61
CA LYS A 203 20.43 -10.61 15.90
C LYS A 203 19.00 -10.94 15.51
N ALA A 204 18.03 -10.07 15.83
CA ALA A 204 16.64 -10.23 15.44
C ALA A 204 16.46 -10.22 13.90
N CYS A 205 17.04 -9.24 13.20
CA CYS A 205 17.01 -9.17 11.73
C CYS A 205 17.66 -10.40 11.08
N ASN A 206 18.78 -10.90 11.61
CA ASN A 206 19.42 -12.12 11.11
C ASN A 206 18.53 -13.36 11.26
N LEU A 207 17.85 -13.48 12.41
CA LEU A 207 16.88 -14.56 12.62
C LEU A 207 15.74 -14.47 11.61
N PHE A 208 15.19 -13.28 11.41
CA PHE A 208 14.09 -13.05 10.47
C PHE A 208 14.49 -13.42 9.04
N GLN A 209 15.65 -12.94 8.59
CA GLN A 209 16.22 -13.28 7.29
C GLN A 209 16.50 -14.79 7.14
N SER A 210 16.90 -15.48 8.22
CA SER A 210 17.12 -16.92 8.18
C SER A 210 15.83 -17.70 7.92
N TYR A 211 14.70 -17.25 8.47
CA TYR A 211 13.38 -17.86 8.26
C TYR A 211 12.85 -17.55 6.86
N GLU A 212 13.00 -16.31 6.38
CA GLU A 212 12.69 -15.94 5.00
C GLU A 212 13.49 -16.80 4.01
N LYS A 213 14.79 -17.01 4.27
CA LYS A 213 15.65 -17.87 3.44
C LYS A 213 15.18 -19.33 3.46
N GLN A 214 14.87 -19.89 4.63
CA GLN A 214 14.35 -21.27 4.72
C GLN A 214 13.04 -21.45 3.95
N LYS A 215 12.16 -20.44 3.99
CA LYS A 215 10.92 -20.42 3.20
C LYS A 215 11.20 -20.36 1.71
N LEU A 216 12.12 -19.50 1.27
CA LEU A 216 12.54 -19.42 -0.12
C LEU A 216 13.15 -20.75 -0.60
N ASP A 217 14.00 -21.38 0.20
CA ASP A 217 14.60 -22.70 -0.11
C ASP A 217 13.53 -23.80 -0.19
N TYR A 218 12.53 -23.78 0.70
CA TYR A 218 11.39 -24.69 0.65
C TYR A 218 10.56 -24.50 -0.63
N GLU A 219 10.27 -23.24 -1.00
CA GLU A 219 9.54 -22.95 -2.24
C GLU A 219 10.34 -23.33 -3.48
N LEU A 220 11.65 -23.10 -3.48
CA LEU A 220 12.53 -23.50 -4.56
C LEU A 220 12.52 -25.02 -4.75
N LYS A 221 12.60 -25.81 -3.67
CA LYS A 221 12.47 -27.27 -3.73
C LYS A 221 11.13 -27.69 -4.32
N LYS A 222 10.04 -27.10 -3.83
CA LYS A 222 8.69 -27.37 -4.37
C LYS A 222 8.58 -27.01 -5.86
N GLU A 223 9.24 -25.94 -6.28
CA GLU A 223 9.30 -25.52 -7.69
C GLU A 223 10.09 -26.51 -8.54
N VAL A 224 11.24 -27.00 -8.05
CA VAL A 224 12.02 -28.06 -8.71
C VAL A 224 11.21 -29.34 -8.83
N ASP A 225 10.48 -29.74 -7.79
CA ASP A 225 9.59 -30.88 -7.85
C ASP A 225 8.48 -30.65 -8.88
N ALA A 226 7.90 -29.46 -8.93
CA ALA A 226 6.89 -29.11 -9.93
C ALA A 226 7.45 -29.02 -11.36
N GLU A 227 8.71 -28.61 -11.53
CA GLU A 227 9.45 -28.65 -12.78
C GLU A 227 9.68 -30.09 -13.24
N TRP A 228 10.08 -30.96 -12.32
CA TRP A 228 10.21 -32.39 -12.60
C TRP A 228 8.88 -33.01 -13.01
N GLN A 229 7.79 -32.70 -12.29
CA GLN A 229 6.45 -33.15 -12.66
C GLN A 229 6.03 -32.61 -14.03
N GLN A 230 6.31 -31.35 -14.35
CA GLN A 230 6.07 -30.77 -15.67
C GLN A 230 6.82 -31.54 -16.76
N TYR A 231 8.12 -31.80 -16.54
CA TYR A 231 8.96 -32.54 -17.47
C TYR A 231 8.41 -33.95 -17.73
N LEU A 232 7.91 -34.62 -16.71
CA LEU A 232 7.32 -35.97 -16.82
C LEU A 232 5.98 -36.00 -17.58
N ARG A 233 5.22 -34.89 -17.64
CA ARG A 233 3.89 -34.89 -18.30
C ARG A 233 3.96 -35.11 -19.81
N CYS A 234 5.05 -34.70 -20.47
CA CYS A 234 5.25 -34.87 -21.92
C CYS A 234 4.03 -34.46 -22.77
N ASP A 235 3.28 -33.46 -22.34
CA ASP A 235 2.00 -33.02 -22.95
C ASP A 235 2.19 -32.14 -24.20
N GLY A 236 3.44 -31.77 -24.51
CA GLY A 236 3.78 -30.90 -25.64
C GLY A 236 3.48 -29.42 -25.39
N LEU A 237 3.07 -29.04 -24.17
CA LEU A 237 2.84 -27.65 -23.79
C LEU A 237 4.16 -26.97 -23.39
N PRO A 238 4.32 -25.66 -23.67
CA PRO A 238 5.51 -24.92 -23.26
C PRO A 238 5.57 -24.82 -21.73
N ASP A 239 6.78 -24.90 -21.17
CA ASP A 239 6.97 -24.60 -19.75
C ASP A 239 6.80 -23.08 -19.52
N PRO A 240 5.85 -22.65 -18.65
CA PRO A 240 5.67 -21.25 -18.32
C PRO A 240 6.91 -20.55 -17.74
N ARG A 241 7.89 -21.31 -17.22
CA ARG A 241 9.16 -20.79 -16.70
C ARG A 241 10.13 -20.40 -17.81
N VAL A 242 9.99 -21.00 -19.00
CA VAL A 242 10.93 -20.84 -20.11
C VAL A 242 10.32 -19.94 -21.19
N VAL A 243 10.68 -18.66 -21.13
CA VAL A 243 10.16 -17.61 -22.04
C VAL A 243 10.36 -17.95 -23.53
N THR A 244 11.47 -18.61 -23.91
CA THR A 244 11.73 -18.99 -25.31
C THR A 244 10.76 -20.04 -25.82
N GLN A 245 10.35 -21.00 -24.97
CA GLN A 245 9.34 -22.00 -25.32
C GLN A 245 7.97 -21.34 -25.51
N LEU A 246 7.60 -20.41 -24.61
CA LEU A 246 6.36 -19.66 -24.73
C LEU A 246 6.32 -18.79 -25.98
N ASN A 247 7.42 -18.12 -26.33
CA ASN A 247 7.53 -17.34 -27.56
C ASN A 247 7.40 -18.21 -28.81
N THR A 248 8.00 -19.40 -28.79
CA THR A 248 7.87 -20.37 -29.88
C THR A 248 6.42 -20.85 -30.02
N PHE A 249 5.78 -21.19 -28.89
CA PHE A 249 4.37 -21.57 -28.85
C PHE A 249 3.45 -20.46 -29.38
N LEU A 250 3.66 -19.22 -28.94
CA LEU A 250 2.93 -18.05 -29.43
C LEU A 250 3.11 -17.84 -30.93
N HIS A 251 4.35 -17.95 -31.42
CA HIS A 251 4.64 -17.80 -32.84
C HIS A 251 3.96 -18.87 -33.70
N LEU A 252 4.04 -20.14 -33.28
CA LEU A 252 3.37 -21.25 -33.96
C LEU A 252 1.84 -21.07 -33.95
N TRP A 253 1.28 -20.59 -32.85
CA TRP A 253 -0.16 -20.30 -32.77
C TRP A 253 -0.56 -19.14 -33.68
N GLN A 254 0.26 -18.09 -33.80
CA GLN A 254 -0.02 -16.97 -34.70
C GLN A 254 0.02 -17.36 -36.19
N GLN A 255 0.76 -18.41 -36.55
CA GLN A 255 0.77 -18.94 -37.91
C GLN A 255 -0.50 -19.72 -38.29
N LEU A 256 -1.33 -20.11 -37.32
CA LEU A 256 -2.58 -20.81 -37.60
C LEU A 256 -3.61 -19.84 -38.19
N GLU A 257 -3.85 -19.94 -39.50
CA GLU A 257 -4.84 -19.10 -40.19
C GLU A 257 -6.30 -19.50 -39.96
N VAL A 258 -6.55 -20.67 -39.37
CA VAL A 258 -7.89 -21.21 -39.14
C VAL A 258 -7.98 -21.72 -37.71
N CYS A 259 -9.03 -21.30 -37.03
CA CYS A 259 -9.43 -21.77 -35.71
C CYS A 259 -10.91 -22.11 -35.80
N ASP A 260 -11.27 -23.36 -35.50
CA ASP A 260 -12.64 -23.79 -35.30
C ASP A 260 -12.98 -23.77 -33.80
N ASP A 261 -14.19 -24.17 -33.45
CA ASP A 261 -14.65 -24.14 -32.05
C ASP A 261 -14.00 -25.22 -31.18
N GLU A 262 -13.64 -26.38 -31.74
CA GLU A 262 -12.87 -27.40 -31.01
C GLU A 262 -11.43 -26.95 -30.71
N GLU A 263 -10.74 -26.38 -31.69
CA GLU A 263 -9.40 -25.83 -31.50
C GLU A 263 -9.44 -24.65 -30.53
N LEU A 264 -10.47 -23.79 -30.59
CA LEU A 264 -10.68 -22.73 -29.61
C LEU A 264 -10.80 -23.31 -28.19
N ASN A 265 -11.62 -24.35 -28.00
CA ASN A 265 -11.80 -25.00 -26.70
C ASN A 265 -10.47 -25.56 -26.18
N LYS A 266 -9.73 -26.26 -27.05
CA LYS A 266 -8.41 -26.81 -26.74
C LYS A 266 -7.45 -25.71 -26.30
N LYS A 267 -7.36 -24.59 -27.03
CA LYS A 267 -6.48 -23.47 -26.67
C LYS A 267 -6.83 -22.84 -25.33
N PHE A 268 -8.12 -22.71 -24.99
CA PHE A 268 -8.52 -22.25 -23.65
C PHE A 268 -8.09 -23.23 -22.55
N ILE A 269 -8.22 -24.54 -22.78
CA ILE A 269 -7.81 -25.56 -21.81
C ILE A 269 -6.29 -25.53 -21.59
N GLU A 270 -5.51 -25.33 -22.66
CA GLU A 270 -4.04 -25.26 -22.63
C GLU A 270 -3.51 -23.97 -22.00
N VAL A 271 -4.09 -22.82 -22.34
CA VAL A 271 -3.51 -21.50 -22.03
C VAL A 271 -3.93 -20.97 -20.66
N LEU A 272 -5.13 -21.28 -20.17
CA LEU A 272 -5.59 -20.78 -18.86
C LEU A 272 -4.65 -21.20 -17.70
N PRO A 273 -4.21 -22.48 -17.59
CA PRO A 273 -3.24 -22.86 -16.55
C PRO A 273 -1.88 -22.18 -16.69
N ILE A 274 -1.45 -21.90 -17.93
CA ILE A 274 -0.21 -21.16 -18.21
C ILE A 274 -0.34 -19.72 -17.71
N LEU A 275 -1.46 -19.05 -17.99
CA LEU A 275 -1.74 -17.70 -17.49
C LEU A 275 -1.77 -17.65 -15.96
N ASP A 276 -2.42 -18.62 -15.32
CA ASP A 276 -2.45 -18.73 -13.84
C ASP A 276 -1.02 -18.85 -13.26
N MET A 277 -0.15 -19.67 -13.86
CA MET A 277 1.25 -19.79 -13.41
C MET A 277 2.05 -18.49 -13.63
N LEU A 278 1.90 -17.84 -14.78
CA LEU A 278 2.57 -16.57 -15.07
C LEU A 278 2.12 -15.45 -14.11
N GLU A 279 0.86 -15.47 -13.66
CA GLU A 279 0.38 -14.56 -12.61
C GLU A 279 1.05 -14.81 -11.26
N VAL A 280 1.22 -16.07 -10.88
CA VAL A 280 1.94 -16.43 -9.65
C VAL A 280 3.39 -15.95 -9.71
N PHE A 281 4.07 -16.11 -10.86
CA PHE A 281 5.45 -15.62 -11.04
C PHE A 281 5.54 -14.10 -10.93
N ARG A 282 4.57 -13.35 -11.48
CA ARG A 282 4.50 -11.89 -11.31
C ARG A 282 4.41 -11.49 -9.84
N LEU A 283 3.62 -12.21 -9.05
CA LEU A 283 3.48 -11.98 -7.63
C LEU A 283 4.73 -12.42 -6.83
N GLN A 284 5.65 -13.20 -7.42
CA GLN A 284 6.92 -13.64 -6.82
C GLN A 284 8.13 -12.79 -7.30
N SER A 285 7.95 -11.47 -7.41
CA SER A 285 8.98 -10.54 -7.92
C SER A 285 10.34 -10.62 -7.20
N ARG A 286 10.39 -11.02 -5.94
CA ARG A 286 11.66 -11.19 -5.17
C ARG A 286 12.60 -12.25 -5.76
N LYS A 287 12.08 -13.23 -6.51
CA LYS A 287 12.88 -14.35 -7.03
C LYS A 287 13.50 -14.04 -8.39
N PHE A 288 12.84 -13.21 -9.18
CA PHE A 288 13.20 -12.98 -10.57
C PHE A 288 13.89 -11.63 -10.72
N THR A 289 14.82 -11.57 -11.67
CA THR A 289 15.39 -10.27 -12.06
C THR A 289 14.28 -9.37 -12.64
N PRO A 290 14.41 -8.04 -12.55
CA PRO A 290 13.43 -7.12 -13.13
C PRO A 290 13.14 -7.42 -14.61
N ARG A 291 14.19 -7.70 -15.38
CA ARG A 291 14.08 -8.07 -16.80
C ARG A 291 13.32 -9.38 -17.04
N GLN A 292 13.50 -10.40 -16.19
CA GLN A 292 12.71 -11.63 -16.29
C GLN A 292 11.23 -11.37 -15.98
N SER A 293 10.95 -10.55 -14.98
CA SER A 293 9.57 -10.17 -14.62
C SER A 293 8.87 -9.39 -15.74
N GLU A 294 9.59 -8.51 -16.42
CA GLU A 294 9.11 -7.82 -17.63
C GLU A 294 8.80 -8.80 -18.75
N ASN A 295 9.74 -9.71 -19.07
CA ASN A 295 9.52 -10.72 -20.11
C ASN A 295 8.29 -11.60 -19.83
N PHE A 296 8.10 -12.07 -18.59
CA PHE A 296 6.90 -12.84 -18.24
C PHE A 296 5.62 -12.02 -18.41
N ASN A 297 5.65 -10.73 -18.07
CA ASN A 297 4.50 -9.84 -18.28
C ASN A 297 4.20 -9.64 -19.77
N GLU A 298 5.20 -9.45 -20.62
CA GLU A 298 5.03 -9.30 -22.08
C GLU A 298 4.39 -10.54 -22.69
N VAL A 299 4.93 -11.73 -22.40
CA VAL A 299 4.40 -13.01 -22.91
C VAL A 299 2.96 -13.23 -22.45
N ARG A 300 2.68 -12.90 -21.18
CA ARG A 300 1.34 -13.02 -20.61
C ARG A 300 0.33 -12.11 -21.30
N LEU A 301 0.71 -10.87 -21.61
CA LEU A 301 -0.12 -9.94 -22.40
C LEU A 301 -0.31 -10.44 -23.84
N ALA A 302 0.74 -10.99 -24.45
CA ALA A 302 0.66 -11.58 -25.79
C ALA A 302 -0.28 -12.80 -25.84
N LEU A 303 -0.25 -13.68 -24.82
CA LEU A 303 -1.18 -14.82 -24.70
C LEU A 303 -2.63 -14.36 -24.57
N ARG A 304 -2.90 -13.30 -23.78
CA ARG A 304 -4.25 -12.71 -23.69
C ARG A 304 -4.73 -12.13 -25.01
N ALA A 305 -3.87 -11.36 -25.69
CA ALA A 305 -4.17 -10.81 -27.00
C ALA A 305 -4.43 -11.93 -28.03
N GLN A 306 -3.66 -13.01 -27.96
CA GLN A 306 -3.83 -14.16 -28.84
C GLN A 306 -5.13 -14.93 -28.56
N LEU A 307 -5.55 -15.09 -27.30
CA LEU A 307 -6.87 -15.62 -26.95
C LEU A 307 -7.99 -14.74 -27.51
N ALA A 308 -7.88 -13.42 -27.36
CA ALA A 308 -8.85 -12.48 -27.91
C ALA A 308 -8.93 -12.59 -29.45
N SER A 309 -7.78 -12.74 -30.13
CA SER A 309 -7.71 -12.96 -31.57
C SER A 309 -8.30 -14.32 -31.99
N ALA A 310 -8.03 -15.38 -31.23
CA ALA A 310 -8.60 -16.71 -31.48
C ALA A 310 -10.13 -16.70 -31.42
N ILE A 311 -10.74 -15.96 -30.48
CA ILE A 311 -12.20 -15.77 -30.43
C ILE A 311 -12.70 -15.12 -31.73
N GLN A 312 -11.98 -14.12 -32.26
CA GLN A 312 -12.35 -13.45 -33.51
C GLN A 312 -12.26 -14.39 -34.72
N ILE A 313 -11.18 -15.18 -34.82
CA ILE A 313 -10.97 -16.13 -35.92
C ILE A 313 -12.01 -17.25 -35.86
N ALA A 314 -12.26 -17.84 -34.68
CA ALA A 314 -13.28 -18.85 -34.50
C ALA A 314 -14.68 -18.33 -34.86
N SER A 315 -15.02 -17.12 -34.40
CA SER A 315 -16.28 -16.47 -34.77
C SER A 315 -16.41 -16.26 -36.29
N TYR A 316 -15.31 -15.91 -36.97
CA TYR A 316 -15.28 -15.80 -38.44
C TYR A 316 -15.51 -17.15 -39.13
N THR A 317 -14.84 -18.21 -38.67
CA THR A 317 -14.99 -19.57 -39.22
C THR A 317 -16.43 -20.05 -39.08
N LEU A 318 -17.05 -19.86 -37.91
CA LEU A 318 -18.45 -20.24 -37.66
C LEU A 318 -19.42 -19.45 -38.55
N LEU A 319 -19.21 -18.14 -38.71
CA LEU A 319 -20.06 -17.28 -39.54
C LEU A 319 -19.86 -17.47 -41.05
N ARG A 320 -18.81 -18.17 -41.48
CA ARG A 320 -18.52 -18.39 -42.90
C ARG A 320 -19.43 -19.46 -43.52
N ASP A 321 -19.91 -20.41 -42.72
CA ASP A 321 -20.80 -21.49 -43.17
C ASP A 321 -21.94 -21.69 -42.16
N LEU A 322 -22.98 -20.88 -42.29
CA LEU A 322 -24.11 -20.89 -41.35
C LEU A 322 -24.84 -22.24 -41.36
N GLU A 323 -25.02 -22.87 -42.53
CA GLU A 323 -25.72 -24.16 -42.66
C GLU A 323 -25.01 -25.29 -41.92
N LYS A 324 -23.67 -25.27 -41.89
CA LYS A 324 -22.86 -26.28 -41.23
C LYS A 324 -22.78 -26.09 -39.72
N TYR A 325 -22.64 -24.85 -39.24
CA TYR A 325 -22.28 -24.57 -37.85
C TYR A 325 -23.41 -24.02 -36.97
N LEU A 326 -24.40 -23.32 -37.55
CA LEU A 326 -25.49 -22.71 -36.77
C LEU A 326 -26.77 -23.55 -36.80
N LYS A 327 -27.57 -23.42 -35.74
CA LYS A 327 -28.90 -24.00 -35.63
C LYS A 327 -29.94 -23.01 -36.17
N PHE A 328 -30.79 -23.46 -37.08
CA PHE A 328 -31.86 -22.63 -37.66
C PHE A 328 -33.14 -22.81 -36.86
N GLU A 329 -33.44 -21.86 -35.98
CA GLU A 329 -34.70 -21.85 -35.21
C GLU A 329 -35.90 -21.49 -36.10
N SER A 330 -35.67 -20.66 -37.12
CA SER A 330 -36.67 -20.31 -38.12
C SER A 330 -36.00 -20.08 -39.47
N THR A 331 -36.82 -19.92 -40.51
CA THR A 331 -36.31 -19.56 -41.84
C THR A 331 -35.61 -18.19 -41.90
N LYS A 332 -35.77 -17.35 -40.87
CA LYS A 332 -35.22 -15.99 -40.80
C LYS A 332 -34.11 -15.83 -39.78
N VAL A 333 -33.88 -16.80 -38.89
CA VAL A 333 -32.99 -16.67 -37.74
C VAL A 333 -32.16 -17.94 -37.57
N ALA A 334 -30.85 -17.76 -37.44
CA ALA A 334 -29.92 -18.81 -37.06
C ALA A 334 -29.14 -18.41 -35.79
N THR A 335 -28.91 -19.38 -34.92
CA THR A 335 -28.26 -19.19 -33.61
C THR A 335 -27.15 -20.20 -33.38
N TYR A 336 -26.13 -19.80 -32.62
CA TYR A 336 -25.08 -20.66 -32.09
C TYR A 336 -24.91 -20.35 -30.60
N GLU A 337 -24.68 -21.40 -29.81
CA GLU A 337 -24.43 -21.30 -28.38
C GLU A 337 -23.50 -22.43 -27.96
N ARG A 338 -22.39 -22.07 -27.30
CA ARG A 338 -21.43 -23.02 -26.72
C ARG A 338 -20.75 -22.42 -25.49
N GLU A 339 -20.60 -23.26 -24.47
CA GLU A 339 -19.85 -22.96 -23.25
C GLU A 339 -18.50 -23.68 -23.27
N PHE A 340 -17.45 -22.93 -22.93
CA PHE A 340 -16.07 -23.37 -22.83
C PHE A 340 -15.56 -23.13 -21.40
N LYS A 341 -14.43 -23.74 -21.02
CA LYS A 341 -13.86 -23.62 -19.66
C LYS A 341 -13.61 -22.18 -19.18
N GLY A 342 -13.46 -21.20 -20.08
CA GLY A 342 -13.23 -19.78 -19.74
C GLY A 342 -13.97 -18.78 -20.63
N LEU A 343 -14.92 -19.24 -21.46
CA LEU A 343 -15.62 -18.42 -22.45
C LEU A 343 -17.04 -18.95 -22.63
N ARG A 344 -18.00 -18.04 -22.80
CA ARG A 344 -19.33 -18.35 -23.32
C ARG A 344 -19.52 -17.61 -24.64
N LEU A 345 -19.85 -18.31 -25.71
CA LEU A 345 -19.98 -17.74 -27.05
C LEU A 345 -21.38 -18.00 -27.63
N ASN A 346 -22.10 -16.92 -27.88
CA ASN A 346 -23.39 -16.93 -28.54
C ASN A 346 -23.35 -16.05 -29.80
N ILE A 347 -23.92 -16.54 -30.89
CA ILE A 347 -24.02 -15.80 -32.15
C ILE A 347 -25.48 -15.86 -32.61
N TRP A 348 -26.02 -14.71 -32.98
CA TRP A 348 -27.37 -14.58 -33.52
C TRP A 348 -27.30 -13.92 -34.89
N VAL A 349 -27.94 -14.52 -35.88
CA VAL A 349 -27.90 -14.06 -37.27
C VAL A 349 -29.30 -13.97 -37.86
N ALA A 350 -29.65 -12.79 -38.38
CA ALA A 350 -30.81 -12.59 -39.23
C ALA A 350 -30.48 -12.93 -40.69
N ILE A 351 -31.25 -13.84 -41.28
CA ILE A 351 -31.04 -14.34 -42.65
C ILE A 351 -31.83 -13.49 -43.62
N LYS A 352 -31.12 -12.89 -44.57
CA LYS A 352 -31.73 -12.09 -45.64
C LYS A 352 -32.35 -12.98 -46.71
N TRP A 353 -33.66 -12.84 -46.93
CA TRP A 353 -34.35 -13.41 -48.09
C TRP A 353 -34.42 -12.41 -49.25
N PRO A 354 -34.25 -12.86 -50.51
CA PRO A 354 -34.51 -12.02 -51.68
C PRO A 354 -36.02 -11.77 -51.81
N THR A 355 -36.49 -10.57 -51.47
CA THR A 355 -37.89 -10.17 -51.63
C THR A 355 -38.17 -9.69 -53.05
N ARG A 356 -39.27 -10.15 -53.67
CA ARG A 356 -39.59 -9.90 -55.10
C ARG A 356 -40.34 -8.59 -55.39
N LYS A 357 -40.68 -7.75 -54.40
CA LYS A 357 -41.40 -6.46 -54.61
C LYS A 357 -41.07 -5.44 -53.49
N LYS A 358 -41.14 -4.13 -53.81
CA LYS A 358 -41.20 -3.05 -52.81
C LYS A 358 -42.47 -3.24 -51.97
N LYS A 359 -42.34 -3.39 -50.65
CA LYS A 359 -43.50 -3.41 -49.76
C LYS A 359 -44.14 -2.01 -49.67
N PRO A 360 -45.47 -1.91 -49.46
CA PRO A 360 -46.14 -0.67 -49.06
C PRO A 360 -45.67 -0.25 -47.66
N ILE A 361 -45.86 1.03 -47.33
CA ILE A 361 -45.46 1.71 -46.07
C ILE A 361 -45.60 0.76 -44.87
N GLU A 362 -44.48 0.36 -44.29
CA GLU A 362 -44.45 -0.54 -43.13
C GLU A 362 -44.89 0.21 -41.86
N HIS A 363 -45.73 -0.46 -41.07
CA HIS A 363 -45.89 -0.23 -39.63
C HIS A 363 -44.49 -0.17 -38.99
N GLU A 364 -44.25 0.73 -38.03
CA GLU A 364 -42.92 0.93 -37.45
C GLU A 364 -42.26 -0.41 -37.09
N PRO A 365 -41.04 -0.70 -37.56
CA PRO A 365 -40.38 -1.98 -37.29
C PRO A 365 -40.22 -2.17 -35.78
N GLU A 366 -40.69 -3.30 -35.28
CA GLU A 366 -40.56 -3.64 -33.87
C GLU A 366 -39.07 -3.85 -33.51
N PRO A 367 -38.62 -3.35 -32.35
CA PRO A 367 -37.23 -3.52 -31.91
C PRO A 367 -36.92 -5.01 -31.67
N VAL A 368 -35.82 -5.49 -32.26
CA VAL A 368 -35.37 -6.88 -32.10
C VAL A 368 -34.83 -7.07 -30.68
N GLN A 369 -35.48 -7.96 -29.91
CA GLN A 369 -35.01 -8.37 -28.59
C GLN A 369 -34.28 -9.71 -28.67
N LEU A 370 -33.02 -9.71 -28.27
CA LEU A 370 -32.13 -10.86 -28.21
C LEU A 370 -31.99 -11.30 -26.74
N LYS A 371 -32.13 -12.59 -26.48
CA LYS A 371 -31.94 -13.19 -25.16
C LYS A 371 -30.79 -14.19 -25.24
N PHE A 372 -29.82 -14.07 -24.34
CA PHE A 372 -28.68 -14.96 -24.20
C PHE A 372 -28.72 -15.59 -22.79
N PRO A 373 -29.48 -16.69 -22.59
CA PRO A 373 -29.71 -17.25 -21.25
C PRO A 373 -28.45 -17.72 -20.54
N THR A 374 -27.52 -18.39 -21.23
CA THR A 374 -26.25 -18.88 -20.66
C THR A 374 -25.34 -17.76 -20.14
N MET A 375 -25.47 -16.56 -20.71
CA MET A 375 -24.70 -15.39 -20.32
C MET A 375 -25.46 -14.47 -19.36
N HIS A 376 -26.75 -14.75 -19.15
CA HIS A 376 -27.70 -13.89 -18.44
C HIS A 376 -27.73 -12.45 -18.99
N VAL A 377 -27.76 -12.31 -20.31
CA VAL A 377 -27.78 -11.02 -21.00
C VAL A 377 -28.99 -10.93 -21.93
N ILE A 378 -29.66 -9.77 -21.92
CA ILE A 378 -30.73 -9.44 -22.86
C ILE A 378 -30.38 -8.13 -23.54
N VAL A 379 -30.43 -8.10 -24.87
CA VAL A 379 -30.14 -6.91 -25.67
C VAL A 379 -31.36 -6.57 -26.52
N LYS A 380 -31.84 -5.32 -26.44
CA LYS A 380 -32.84 -4.78 -27.37
C LYS A 380 -32.13 -3.83 -28.32
N LEU A 381 -32.14 -4.18 -29.61
CA LEU A 381 -31.54 -3.36 -30.64
C LEU A 381 -32.46 -2.18 -30.99
N PRO A 382 -31.90 -0.99 -31.29
CA PRO A 382 -32.69 0.17 -31.70
C PRO A 382 -33.29 -0.02 -33.09
N LYS A 383 -34.42 0.63 -33.35
CA LYS A 383 -35.16 0.56 -34.62
C LYS A 383 -34.33 0.99 -35.85
N ILE A 384 -33.25 1.75 -35.64
CA ILE A 384 -32.37 2.23 -36.72
C ILE A 384 -31.52 1.11 -37.35
N ILE A 385 -31.35 -0.01 -36.65
CA ILE A 385 -30.65 -1.18 -37.17
C ILE A 385 -31.68 -2.04 -37.90
N ASP A 386 -31.57 -2.10 -39.23
CA ASP A 386 -32.40 -2.96 -40.08
C ASP A 386 -32.16 -4.43 -39.72
N GLY A 387 -33.10 -5.02 -38.96
CA GLY A 387 -33.04 -6.39 -38.47
C GLY A 387 -33.06 -7.49 -39.54
N SER A 388 -33.06 -7.14 -40.84
CA SER A 388 -33.06 -8.11 -41.94
C SER A 388 -31.68 -8.65 -42.33
N CYS A 389 -30.58 -7.99 -41.93
CA CYS A 389 -29.21 -8.35 -42.31
C CYS A 389 -28.20 -8.15 -41.16
N VAL A 390 -28.53 -8.61 -39.96
CA VAL A 390 -27.76 -8.35 -38.74
C VAL A 390 -27.17 -9.63 -38.18
N CYS A 391 -25.88 -9.59 -37.82
CA CYS A 391 -25.27 -10.58 -36.94
C CYS A 391 -24.88 -9.90 -35.63
N VAL A 392 -25.35 -10.44 -34.50
CA VAL A 392 -24.91 -10.05 -33.16
C VAL A 392 -24.11 -11.19 -32.56
N ARG A 393 -22.87 -10.89 -32.17
CA ARG A 393 -22.07 -11.80 -31.35
C ARG A 393 -22.10 -11.32 -29.90
N ALA A 394 -22.37 -12.25 -28.99
CA ALA A 394 -22.17 -12.09 -27.57
C ALA A 394 -21.11 -13.10 -27.10
N ALA A 395 -19.95 -12.62 -26.66
CA ALA A 395 -18.88 -13.46 -26.14
C ALA A 395 -18.46 -12.97 -24.75
N ARG A 396 -18.64 -13.77 -23.70
CA ARG A 396 -18.23 -13.43 -22.33
C ARG A 396 -17.01 -14.25 -21.98
N SER A 397 -15.86 -13.58 -21.90
CA SER A 397 -14.67 -14.17 -21.32
C SER A 397 -14.78 -14.07 -19.80
N LEU A 398 -14.54 -15.18 -19.09
CA LEU A 398 -14.55 -15.20 -17.62
C LEU A 398 -13.28 -14.57 -17.05
N ILE A 399 -12.24 -14.42 -17.87
CA ILE A 399 -10.99 -13.74 -17.53
C ILE A 399 -10.95 -12.33 -18.12
N ASP A 400 -10.26 -11.42 -17.46
CA ASP A 400 -10.01 -10.09 -17.98
C ASP A 400 -8.86 -10.13 -19.01
N LEU A 401 -9.23 -9.99 -20.29
CA LEU A 401 -8.30 -9.99 -21.42
C LEU A 401 -7.78 -8.59 -21.78
N LEU A 402 -8.36 -7.52 -21.22
CA LEU A 402 -8.19 -6.15 -21.75
C LEU A 402 -7.60 -5.16 -20.74
N SER A 403 -7.99 -5.21 -19.47
CA SER A 403 -7.67 -4.12 -18.53
C SER A 403 -6.19 -3.87 -18.32
N GLU A 404 -5.35 -4.88 -18.46
CA GLU A 404 -3.91 -4.73 -18.20
C GLU A 404 -3.16 -3.94 -19.27
N SER A 405 -3.67 -3.88 -20.50
CA SER A 405 -3.08 -3.02 -21.54
C SER A 405 -3.44 -1.54 -21.33
N SER A 406 -4.33 -1.23 -20.40
CA SER A 406 -4.69 0.14 -20.06
C SER A 406 -3.57 0.86 -19.33
N ARG A 407 -3.35 2.11 -19.73
CA ARG A 407 -2.41 3.04 -19.08
C ARG A 407 -2.68 3.29 -17.59
N THR A 408 -3.90 3.02 -17.12
CA THR A 408 -4.31 3.24 -15.72
C THR A 408 -4.15 2.00 -14.85
N PHE A 409 -3.69 0.88 -15.40
CA PHE A 409 -3.56 -0.39 -14.68
C PHE A 409 -2.25 -0.48 -13.89
N ALA A 410 -1.10 -0.31 -14.56
CA ALA A 410 0.21 -0.48 -13.95
C ALA A 410 0.54 0.62 -12.94
N LEU A 411 1.28 0.26 -11.89
CA LEU A 411 1.85 1.24 -10.96
C LEU A 411 3.01 1.95 -11.66
N LYS A 412 3.07 3.28 -11.55
CA LYS A 412 4.03 4.09 -12.31
C LYS A 412 5.46 4.04 -11.76
N ALA A 413 5.62 3.88 -10.45
CA ALA A 413 6.91 3.83 -9.78
C ALA A 413 6.87 2.78 -8.67
N GLU A 414 7.99 2.10 -8.45
CA GLU A 414 8.15 1.14 -7.36
C GLU A 414 8.36 1.86 -6.02
N LEU A 415 8.04 1.16 -4.92
CA LEU A 415 8.17 1.70 -3.57
C LEU A 415 9.66 1.88 -3.21
N PRO A 416 10.09 3.04 -2.70
CA PRO A 416 11.43 3.22 -2.15
C PRO A 416 11.72 2.25 -0.99
N ASN A 417 12.97 1.76 -0.88
CA ASN A 417 13.44 0.90 0.22
C ASN A 417 12.62 -0.39 0.44
N GLN A 418 11.96 -0.91 -0.60
CA GLN A 418 11.05 -2.07 -0.49
C GLN A 418 11.69 -3.30 0.18
N TYR A 419 12.99 -3.52 -0.02
CA TYR A 419 13.73 -4.70 0.46
C TYR A 419 14.72 -4.38 1.58
N GLU A 420 14.73 -3.16 2.10
CA GLU A 420 15.63 -2.80 3.19
C GLU A 420 15.15 -3.40 4.51
N ASP A 421 16.10 -3.76 5.38
CA ASP A 421 15.82 -4.21 6.75
C ASP A 421 15.92 -3.05 7.75
N LEU A 422 15.26 -3.22 8.90
CA LEU A 422 15.19 -2.18 9.92
C LEU A 422 16.56 -1.81 10.50
N PHE A 423 17.50 -2.76 10.55
CA PHE A 423 18.86 -2.50 11.03
C PHE A 423 19.60 -1.56 10.08
N THR A 424 19.63 -1.88 8.79
CA THR A 424 20.30 -1.10 7.74
C THR A 424 19.69 0.29 7.63
N PHE A 425 18.36 0.37 7.69
CA PHE A 425 17.63 1.63 7.76
C PHE A 425 18.07 2.48 8.95
N ASN A 426 18.10 1.91 10.16
CA ASN A 426 18.55 2.61 11.37
C ASN A 426 20.03 3.05 11.31
N VAL A 427 20.90 2.27 10.66
CA VAL A 427 22.31 2.64 10.47
C VAL A 427 22.43 3.83 9.51
N LYS A 428 21.69 3.84 8.40
CA LYS A 428 21.67 4.98 7.46
C LYS A 428 21.12 6.23 8.14
N GLU A 429 19.98 6.12 8.81
CA GLU A 429 19.37 7.23 9.53
C GLU A 429 20.34 7.79 10.58
N LEU A 430 21.04 6.94 11.34
CA LEU A 430 22.04 7.40 12.29
C LEU A 430 23.17 8.21 11.63
N VAL A 431 23.68 7.76 10.49
CA VAL A 431 24.73 8.48 9.76
C VAL A 431 24.22 9.86 9.33
N GLU A 432 22.97 9.97 8.89
CA GLU A 432 22.34 11.24 8.53
C GLU A 432 22.09 12.15 9.74
N VAL A 433 21.58 11.59 10.85
CA VAL A 433 21.43 12.29 12.13
C VAL A 433 22.77 12.88 12.57
N GLN A 434 23.85 12.10 12.50
CA GLN A 434 25.19 12.57 12.88
C GLN A 434 25.70 13.69 11.96
N LYS A 435 25.45 13.60 10.65
CA LYS A 435 25.81 14.66 9.69
C LYS A 435 25.02 15.95 9.97
N LEU A 436 23.71 15.84 10.13
CA LEU A 436 22.84 16.98 10.41
C LEU A 436 23.22 17.63 11.74
N LYS A 437 23.49 16.81 12.77
CA LYS A 437 23.94 17.29 14.06
C LYS A 437 25.26 18.06 13.96
N LYS A 438 26.27 17.53 13.27
CA LYS A 438 27.53 18.24 13.03
C LYS A 438 27.31 19.60 12.35
N SER A 439 26.44 19.64 11.33
CA SER A 439 26.11 20.90 10.66
C SER A 439 25.41 21.91 11.58
N GLN A 440 24.48 21.45 12.44
CA GLN A 440 23.82 22.30 13.42
C GLN A 440 24.80 22.82 14.48
N ASP A 441 25.74 21.98 14.93
CA ASP A 441 26.75 22.37 15.90
C ASP A 441 27.78 23.35 15.30
N GLU A 442 28.11 23.22 14.01
CA GLU A 442 28.89 24.21 13.27
C GLU A 442 28.16 25.55 13.16
N ILE A 443 26.86 25.54 12.86
CA ILE A 443 26.02 26.76 12.83
C ILE A 443 26.00 27.43 14.21
N ARG A 444 25.79 26.65 15.29
CA ARG A 444 25.84 27.17 16.67
C ARG A 444 27.21 27.76 16.98
N THR A 445 28.27 27.07 16.59
CA THR A 445 29.65 27.51 16.87
C THR A 445 29.97 28.80 16.13
N LYS A 446 29.56 28.93 14.86
CA LYS A 446 29.67 30.17 14.08
C LYS A 446 28.87 31.29 14.73
N TYR A 447 27.60 31.04 15.07
CA TYR A 447 26.75 32.00 15.77
C TYR A 447 27.42 32.53 17.04
N TYR A 448 27.85 31.65 17.95
CA TYR A 448 28.51 32.08 19.19
C TYR A 448 29.84 32.79 18.95
N LYS A 449 30.57 32.44 17.89
CA LYS A 449 31.81 33.13 17.51
C LYS A 449 31.52 34.54 17.04
N ASP A 450 30.56 34.71 16.13
CA ASP A 450 30.16 36.00 15.57
C ASP A 450 29.56 36.90 16.66
N THR A 451 28.70 36.35 17.54
CA THR A 451 28.17 37.08 18.71
C THR A 451 29.30 37.54 19.64
N ARG A 452 30.32 36.69 19.88
CA ARG A 452 31.46 37.04 20.75
C ARG A 452 32.37 38.10 20.12
N GLU A 453 32.59 38.05 18.82
CA GLU A 453 33.34 39.06 18.09
C GLU A 453 32.60 40.40 18.13
N ARG A 454 31.27 40.39 17.91
CA ARG A 454 30.45 41.60 17.99
C ARG A 454 30.37 42.19 19.40
N ILE A 455 30.28 41.35 20.44
CA ILE A 455 30.39 41.78 21.84
C ILE A 455 31.74 42.46 22.08
N ARG A 456 32.85 41.87 21.61
CA ARG A 456 34.18 42.44 21.78
C ARG A 456 34.34 43.78 21.05
N GLU A 457 33.77 43.92 19.85
CA GLU A 457 33.74 45.17 19.10
C GLU A 457 32.97 46.26 19.84
N LEU A 458 31.77 45.94 20.36
CA LEU A 458 30.94 46.88 21.11
C LEU A 458 31.59 47.27 22.45
N GLU A 459 32.18 46.31 23.18
CA GLU A 459 32.93 46.58 24.40
C GLU A 459 34.14 47.49 24.14
N ALA A 460 34.88 47.25 23.05
CA ALA A 460 35.99 48.10 22.63
C ALA A 460 35.52 49.50 22.23
N PHE A 461 34.41 49.61 21.50
CA PHE A 461 33.81 50.88 21.09
C PHE A 461 33.33 51.71 22.30
N ILE A 462 32.67 51.08 23.27
CA ILE A 462 32.25 51.71 24.53
C ILE A 462 33.47 52.17 25.35
N LYS A 463 34.56 51.39 25.34
CA LYS A 463 35.80 51.73 26.05
C LYS A 463 36.60 52.85 25.38
N LEU A 464 36.58 52.94 24.05
CA LEU A 464 37.24 53.99 23.26
C LEU A 464 36.51 55.34 23.31
N ASN A 465 35.20 55.34 23.59
CA ASN A 465 34.38 56.55 23.70
C ASN A 465 33.76 56.74 25.10
N PRO A 466 34.54 56.98 26.18
CA PRO A 466 34.02 57.04 27.55
C PRO A 466 33.09 58.23 27.84
N TYR A 467 33.17 59.30 27.03
CA TYR A 467 32.52 60.59 27.31
C TYR A 467 31.21 60.81 26.53
N LEU A 468 30.81 59.87 25.65
CA LEU A 468 29.55 59.90 24.91
C LEU A 468 28.51 59.00 25.59
N LYS A 469 27.25 59.45 25.67
CA LYS A 469 26.11 58.61 26.12
C LYS A 469 25.78 57.59 25.02
N ASN A 470 26.52 56.49 25.00
CA ASN A 470 26.32 55.36 24.08
C ASN A 470 25.23 54.41 24.60
N ASP A 471 24.03 54.97 24.85
CA ASP A 471 22.92 54.21 25.43
C ASP A 471 22.42 53.12 24.45
N LYS A 472 22.49 53.39 23.13
CA LYS A 472 22.10 52.44 22.09
C LYS A 472 23.06 51.26 21.97
N GLU A 473 24.36 51.52 22.00
CA GLU A 473 25.39 50.49 21.90
C GLU A 473 25.45 49.63 23.18
N LYS A 474 25.10 50.19 24.33
CA LYS A 474 24.87 49.44 25.58
C LYS A 474 23.64 48.55 25.51
N GLU A 475 22.53 49.04 24.93
CA GLU A 475 21.35 48.22 24.69
C GLU A 475 21.62 47.09 23.67
N GLU A 476 22.39 47.37 22.61
CA GLU A 476 22.83 46.34 21.65
C GLU A 476 23.75 45.30 22.28
N LEU A 477 24.68 45.72 23.16
CA LEU A 477 25.54 44.83 23.92
C LEU A 477 24.72 43.94 24.87
N ASP A 478 23.75 44.52 25.57
CA ASP A 478 22.83 43.79 26.45
C ASP A 478 21.98 42.79 25.65
N ASN A 479 21.47 43.17 24.47
CA ASN A 479 20.69 42.29 23.59
C ASN A 479 21.53 41.14 23.02
N LEU A 480 22.77 41.40 22.57
CA LEU A 480 23.67 40.37 22.05
C LEU A 480 24.11 39.39 23.15
N ASN A 481 24.30 39.90 24.37
CA ASN A 481 24.61 39.07 25.53
C ASN A 481 23.47 38.12 25.92
N VAL A 482 22.23 38.43 25.57
CA VAL A 482 21.04 37.59 25.80
C VAL A 482 20.68 36.77 24.56
N SER A 483 21.25 37.08 23.39
CA SER A 483 20.91 36.44 22.14
C SER A 483 21.20 34.92 22.12
N GLU A 484 20.26 34.17 21.55
CA GLU A 484 20.32 32.72 21.42
C GLU A 484 20.42 32.31 19.95
N PRO A 485 21.09 31.19 19.64
CA PRO A 485 21.13 30.70 18.27
C PRO A 485 19.70 30.39 17.78
N PRO A 486 19.44 30.49 16.46
CA PRO A 486 18.13 30.18 15.91
C PRO A 486 17.62 28.81 16.38
N PRO A 487 16.32 28.70 16.74
CA PRO A 487 15.75 27.43 17.14
C PRO A 487 15.84 26.45 15.96
N MET A 488 16.56 25.36 16.17
CA MET A 488 16.73 24.30 15.18
C MET A 488 15.92 23.09 15.59
N GLN A 489 15.30 22.44 14.61
CA GLN A 489 14.57 21.20 14.83
C GLN A 489 15.50 20.08 15.26
N ILE A 490 14.97 19.15 16.06
CA ILE A 490 15.66 17.93 16.46
C ILE A 490 16.00 17.13 15.18
N PRO A 491 17.27 16.71 14.97
CA PRO A 491 17.69 16.06 13.74
C PRO A 491 16.83 14.88 13.28
N ARG A 492 16.42 14.01 14.21
CA ARG A 492 15.56 12.85 13.93
C ARG A 492 14.16 13.25 13.48
N VAL A 493 13.57 14.26 14.11
CA VAL A 493 12.27 14.80 13.71
C VAL A 493 12.35 15.43 12.31
N HIS A 494 13.48 16.09 12.00
CA HIS A 494 13.72 16.64 10.67
C HIS A 494 13.79 15.55 9.58
N ILE A 495 14.50 14.45 9.85
CA ILE A 495 14.60 13.31 8.92
C ILE A 495 13.23 12.63 8.77
N ALA A 496 12.51 12.39 9.86
CA ALA A 496 11.15 11.86 9.82
C ALA A 496 10.21 12.67 8.92
N HIS A 497 10.27 14.00 9.00
CA HIS A 497 9.49 14.87 8.12
C HIS A 497 9.99 14.85 6.67
N ALA A 498 11.29 14.66 6.45
CA ALA A 498 11.85 14.52 5.11
C ALA A 498 11.38 13.23 4.44
N ASP A 499 11.41 12.09 5.15
CA ASP A 499 10.93 10.78 4.69
C ASP A 499 9.44 10.84 4.36
N GLU A 500 8.63 11.41 5.27
CA GLU A 500 7.20 11.59 5.04
C GLU A 500 6.93 12.45 3.79
N LYS A 501 7.75 13.51 3.57
CA LYS A 501 7.65 14.37 2.39
C LYS A 501 8.06 13.63 1.12
N GLU A 502 9.06 12.77 1.17
CA GLU A 502 9.48 11.91 0.06
C GLU A 502 8.40 10.89 -0.30
N PHE A 503 7.80 10.24 0.69
CA PHE A 503 6.67 9.35 0.49
C PHE A 503 5.46 10.08 -0.13
N LYS A 504 5.16 11.30 0.34
CA LYS A 504 4.13 12.16 -0.29
C LYS A 504 4.49 12.58 -1.73
N LYS A 505 5.78 12.71 -2.09
CA LYS A 505 6.19 12.94 -3.49
C LYS A 505 5.98 11.67 -4.31
N PHE A 506 6.35 10.51 -3.79
CA PHE A 506 6.10 9.21 -4.42
C PHE A 506 4.61 8.99 -4.70
N LEU A 507 3.74 9.21 -3.72
CA LEU A 507 2.28 9.11 -3.90
C LEU A 507 1.76 10.06 -4.99
N ARG A 508 2.30 11.29 -5.08
CA ARG A 508 1.95 12.24 -6.14
C ARG A 508 2.38 11.77 -7.53
N VAL A 509 3.52 11.09 -7.66
CA VAL A 509 3.98 10.50 -8.92
C VAL A 509 3.06 9.36 -9.36
N CYS A 510 2.61 8.52 -8.41
CA CYS A 510 1.71 7.40 -8.66
C CYS A 510 0.25 7.81 -8.91
N LYS A 511 -0.13 9.07 -8.64
CA LYS A 511 -1.49 9.56 -8.86
C LYS A 511 -1.83 9.61 -10.35
N VAL A 512 -2.72 8.72 -10.78
CA VAL A 512 -3.22 8.66 -12.16
C VAL A 512 -4.21 9.79 -12.43
N ARG A 513 -3.97 10.56 -13.49
CA ARG A 513 -4.89 11.60 -13.98
C ARG A 513 -5.77 11.04 -15.08
N THR A 514 -7.07 10.91 -14.83
CA THR A 514 -8.06 10.47 -15.81
C THR A 514 -8.81 11.65 -16.44
N ARG A 515 -9.27 11.48 -17.67
CA ARG A 515 -10.18 12.43 -18.33
C ARG A 515 -11.63 12.17 -17.91
N SER A 516 -12.54 13.09 -18.22
CA SER A 516 -13.97 12.87 -18.00
C SER A 516 -14.44 11.58 -18.69
N GLY A 517 -15.09 10.73 -17.90
CA GLY A 517 -15.59 9.42 -18.28
C GLY A 517 -14.55 8.35 -18.61
N GLU A 518 -13.28 8.54 -18.25
CA GLU A 518 -12.25 7.48 -18.25
C GLU A 518 -12.19 6.80 -16.88
N ILE A 519 -12.18 5.47 -16.86
CA ILE A 519 -12.14 4.70 -15.61
C ILE A 519 -10.70 4.56 -15.11
N ASN A 520 -10.50 4.88 -13.84
CA ASN A 520 -9.23 4.68 -13.16
C ASN A 520 -9.13 3.25 -12.60
N LEU A 521 -8.34 2.40 -13.25
CA LEU A 521 -8.11 1.01 -12.82
C LEU A 521 -7.23 0.86 -11.58
N ARG A 522 -6.64 1.96 -11.05
CA ARG A 522 -6.04 1.95 -9.71
C ARG A 522 -7.11 1.98 -8.61
N LYS A 523 -8.24 2.66 -8.87
CA LYS A 523 -9.39 2.76 -7.95
C LYS A 523 -10.41 1.63 -8.16
N TYR A 524 -10.65 1.24 -9.42
CA TYR A 524 -11.65 0.25 -9.80
C TYR A 524 -11.02 -1.03 -10.36
N ARG A 525 -11.70 -2.15 -10.23
CA ARG A 525 -11.34 -3.45 -10.82
C ARG A 525 -12.49 -3.97 -11.67
N ILE A 526 -12.19 -4.55 -12.83
CA ILE A 526 -13.22 -5.24 -13.61
C ILE A 526 -13.44 -6.64 -13.01
N CYS A 527 -14.69 -6.94 -12.66
CA CYS A 527 -15.10 -8.21 -12.06
C CYS A 527 -16.20 -8.87 -12.89
N GLY A 528 -16.30 -10.21 -12.81
CA GLY A 528 -17.30 -10.99 -13.56
C GLY A 528 -16.98 -11.20 -15.05
N GLY A 529 -15.72 -10.95 -15.44
CA GLY A 529 -15.25 -11.11 -16.81
C GLY A 529 -15.56 -9.93 -17.74
N VAL A 530 -15.32 -10.12 -19.03
CA VAL A 530 -15.57 -9.11 -20.08
C VAL A 530 -16.60 -9.64 -21.06
N LEU A 531 -17.65 -8.85 -21.31
CA LEU A 531 -18.72 -9.15 -22.24
C LEU A 531 -18.51 -8.40 -23.56
N ASN A 532 -18.10 -9.10 -24.61
CA ASN A 532 -18.02 -8.56 -25.96
C ASN A 532 -19.39 -8.68 -26.63
N LEU A 533 -20.05 -7.54 -26.84
CA LEU A 533 -21.24 -7.43 -27.68
C LEU A 533 -20.86 -6.71 -28.96
N ASP A 534 -20.91 -7.42 -30.08
CA ASP A 534 -20.50 -6.89 -31.38
C ASP A 534 -21.61 -6.99 -32.40
N LEU A 535 -21.75 -5.93 -33.20
CA LEU A 535 -22.59 -5.91 -34.39
C LEU A 535 -21.70 -6.16 -35.61
N ILE A 536 -21.95 -7.26 -36.32
CA ILE A 536 -21.02 -7.80 -37.32
C ILE A 536 -21.74 -7.92 -38.68
N VAL A 537 -21.01 -7.69 -39.76
CA VAL A 537 -21.45 -8.00 -41.12
C VAL A 537 -21.21 -9.48 -41.39
N THR A 538 -22.25 -10.20 -41.82
CA THR A 538 -22.12 -11.63 -42.17
C THR A 538 -21.15 -11.79 -43.34
N PRO A 539 -20.12 -12.67 -43.21
CA PRO A 539 -19.24 -13.00 -44.31
C PRO A 539 -20.01 -13.60 -45.50
N PRO A 540 -19.45 -13.56 -46.73
CA PRO A 540 -20.06 -14.19 -47.89
C PRO A 540 -20.30 -15.69 -47.65
N GLN A 541 -21.56 -16.12 -47.81
CA GLN A 541 -21.98 -17.50 -47.56
C GLN A 541 -21.73 -18.41 -48.78
N PRO A 542 -21.46 -19.71 -48.54
CA PRO A 542 -21.36 -20.70 -49.61
C PRO A 542 -22.66 -20.82 -50.40
N LYS A 543 -22.55 -20.83 -51.72
CA LYS A 543 -23.68 -21.05 -52.63
C LYS A 543 -23.52 -22.38 -53.34
N ARG A 544 -24.51 -23.27 -53.17
CA ARG A 544 -24.63 -24.50 -53.95
C ARG A 544 -25.13 -24.17 -55.36
N MET A 545 -24.33 -24.55 -56.35
CA MET A 545 -24.64 -24.46 -57.77
C MET A 545 -25.11 -25.82 -58.30
N ARG A 546 -25.53 -25.87 -59.57
CA ARG A 546 -25.84 -27.14 -60.26
C ARG A 546 -24.61 -28.06 -60.23
N ASN A 547 -24.83 -29.37 -60.18
CA ASN A 547 -23.81 -30.43 -60.13
C ASN A 547 -22.99 -30.51 -58.83
N SER A 548 -23.58 -30.17 -57.68
CA SER A 548 -22.95 -30.30 -56.35
C SER A 548 -21.68 -29.46 -56.14
N ILE A 549 -21.48 -28.41 -56.94
CA ILE A 549 -20.36 -27.47 -56.79
C ILE A 549 -20.77 -26.39 -55.77
N THR A 550 -19.94 -26.18 -54.74
CA THR A 550 -20.13 -25.09 -53.76
C THR A 550 -19.11 -24.00 -54.02
N VAL A 551 -19.58 -22.76 -54.27
CA VAL A 551 -18.72 -21.60 -54.53
C VAL A 551 -18.93 -20.57 -53.42
N THR A 552 -17.85 -20.02 -52.89
CA THR A 552 -17.88 -18.98 -51.84
C THR A 552 -16.88 -17.88 -52.17
N THR A 553 -17.28 -16.62 -52.03
CA THR A 553 -16.36 -15.49 -52.18
C THR A 553 -15.47 -15.37 -50.95
N LEU A 554 -14.15 -15.45 -51.12
CA LEU A 554 -13.18 -15.22 -50.05
C LEU A 554 -12.77 -13.75 -50.04
N GLN A 555 -13.00 -13.06 -48.92
CA GLN A 555 -12.50 -11.71 -48.69
C GLN A 555 -11.24 -11.77 -47.80
N LEU A 556 -10.19 -11.04 -48.19
CA LEU A 556 -8.93 -10.93 -47.44
C LEU A 556 -8.76 -9.48 -46.93
N PRO A 557 -8.31 -9.27 -45.68
CA PRO A 557 -7.96 -10.29 -44.68
C PRO A 557 -9.20 -11.05 -44.13
N LYS A 558 -9.00 -12.28 -43.64
CA LYS A 558 -10.03 -13.17 -43.06
C LYS A 558 -10.48 -12.66 -41.67
N SER A 559 -11.07 -11.47 -41.62
CA SER A 559 -11.45 -10.80 -40.38
C SER A 559 -12.93 -10.44 -40.37
N LEU A 560 -13.55 -10.51 -39.19
CA LEU A 560 -14.91 -10.00 -38.99
C LEU A 560 -14.95 -8.49 -39.21
N GLN A 561 -15.91 -8.04 -40.01
CA GLN A 561 -16.12 -6.60 -40.24
C GLN A 561 -17.21 -6.09 -39.30
N PRO A 562 -16.91 -5.08 -38.45
CA PRO A 562 -17.92 -4.48 -37.60
C PRO A 562 -18.90 -3.67 -38.45
N MET A 563 -20.18 -3.78 -38.13
CA MET A 563 -21.22 -2.93 -38.69
C MET A 563 -21.17 -1.55 -38.03
N LYS A 564 -21.26 -0.48 -38.81
CA LYS A 564 -21.16 0.90 -38.29
C LYS A 564 -22.39 1.22 -37.43
N TYR A 565 -22.21 1.24 -36.12
CA TYR A 565 -23.20 1.69 -35.14
C TYR A 565 -22.51 2.50 -34.04
N GLN A 566 -22.70 3.82 -34.07
CA GLN A 566 -22.19 4.73 -33.05
C GLN A 566 -23.13 5.94 -32.94
N VAL A 567 -23.77 6.07 -31.78
CA VAL A 567 -24.67 7.18 -31.46
C VAL A 567 -24.18 7.83 -30.18
N GLN A 568 -23.83 9.12 -30.22
CA GLN A 568 -23.55 9.87 -28.99
C GLN A 568 -24.83 10.57 -28.52
N TYR A 569 -25.30 10.17 -27.35
CA TYR A 569 -26.29 10.93 -26.62
C TYR A 569 -25.60 12.06 -25.84
N ARG A 570 -26.12 13.28 -25.93
CA ARG A 570 -25.74 14.38 -25.06
C ARG A 570 -26.97 14.79 -24.30
N ALA A 571 -26.93 14.63 -22.98
CA ALA A 571 -28.02 15.10 -22.13
C ALA A 571 -28.29 16.59 -22.41
N PRO A 572 -29.58 17.00 -22.52
CA PRO A 572 -29.92 18.41 -22.59
C PRO A 572 -29.31 19.16 -21.40
N GLN A 573 -28.81 20.38 -21.61
CA GLN A 573 -28.26 21.16 -20.51
C GLN A 573 -29.37 21.42 -19.48
N PRO A 574 -29.13 21.18 -18.18
CA PRO A 574 -30.09 21.53 -17.15
C PRO A 574 -30.30 23.05 -17.16
N HIS A 575 -31.55 23.46 -17.11
CA HIS A 575 -31.92 24.86 -17.24
C HIS A 575 -31.60 25.63 -15.97
N ALA A 576 -31.36 26.94 -16.09
CA ALA A 576 -31.03 27.80 -14.96
C ALA A 576 -32.13 27.74 -13.88
N ALA A 577 -31.73 27.58 -12.62
CA ALA A 577 -32.65 27.50 -11.49
C ALA A 577 -33.53 28.77 -11.41
N GLY A 578 -34.86 28.61 -11.39
CA GLY A 578 -35.83 29.71 -11.22
C GLY A 578 -36.77 29.97 -12.39
N VAL A 579 -36.64 29.25 -13.52
CA VAL A 579 -37.59 29.37 -14.64
C VAL A 579 -38.77 28.41 -14.42
N THR A 580 -39.95 28.93 -14.09
CA THR A 580 -41.21 28.17 -14.09
C THR A 580 -41.62 27.86 -15.53
N ARG A 581 -41.76 26.57 -15.84
CA ARG A 581 -42.11 26.07 -17.18
C ARG A 581 -43.55 25.61 -17.24
N THR A 582 -44.13 25.67 -18.42
CA THR A 582 -45.44 25.06 -18.69
C THR A 582 -45.29 23.53 -18.76
N PRO A 583 -46.30 22.75 -18.33
CA PRO A 583 -46.28 21.28 -18.43
C PRO A 583 -46.02 20.75 -19.87
N GLU A 584 -46.48 21.45 -20.90
CA GLU A 584 -46.30 21.06 -22.30
C GLU A 584 -44.83 21.10 -22.77
N GLU A 585 -44.03 22.07 -22.29
CA GLU A 585 -42.60 22.15 -22.62
C GLU A 585 -41.82 20.99 -22.00
N ILE A 586 -42.21 20.59 -20.79
CA ILE A 586 -41.64 19.44 -20.07
C ILE A 586 -41.98 18.15 -20.82
N GLU A 587 -43.23 17.96 -21.26
CA GLU A 587 -43.64 16.79 -22.05
C GLU A 587 -42.90 16.71 -23.39
N GLN A 588 -42.71 17.84 -24.09
CA GLN A 588 -41.95 17.86 -25.34
C GLN A 588 -40.46 17.56 -25.15
N GLU A 589 -39.85 18.01 -24.05
CA GLU A 589 -38.47 17.66 -23.71
C GLU A 589 -38.34 16.18 -23.36
N ILE A 590 -39.25 15.64 -22.55
CA ILE A 590 -39.30 14.21 -22.22
C ILE A 590 -39.43 13.39 -23.50
N LYS A 591 -40.34 13.76 -24.40
CA LYS A 591 -40.53 13.06 -25.69
C LYS A 591 -39.29 13.13 -26.59
N LYS A 592 -38.56 14.26 -26.60
CA LYS A 592 -37.28 14.38 -27.32
C LYS A 592 -36.19 13.50 -26.71
N VAL A 593 -36.13 13.41 -25.39
CA VAL A 593 -35.19 12.55 -24.65
C VAL A 593 -35.51 11.07 -24.91
N GLU A 594 -36.77 10.68 -24.85
CA GLU A 594 -37.23 9.33 -25.18
C GLU A 594 -36.89 8.95 -26.62
N ALA A 595 -37.16 9.83 -27.58
CA ALA A 595 -36.81 9.60 -28.99
C ALA A 595 -35.28 9.47 -29.21
N GLN A 596 -34.46 10.13 -28.39
CA GLN A 596 -33.01 9.92 -28.42
C GLN A 596 -32.60 8.60 -27.76
N TYR A 597 -33.28 8.19 -26.69
CA TYR A 597 -33.05 6.90 -26.04
C TYR A 597 -33.51 5.70 -26.88
N GLU A 598 -34.52 5.85 -27.75
CA GLU A 598 -34.93 4.82 -28.71
C GLU A 598 -33.88 4.54 -29.79
N LYS A 599 -32.95 5.48 -30.01
CA LYS A 599 -31.81 5.28 -30.92
C LYS A 599 -30.67 4.49 -30.30
N LEU A 600 -30.71 4.22 -28.99
CA LEU A 600 -29.70 3.49 -28.26
C LEU A 600 -30.10 2.03 -28.07
N ALA A 601 -29.12 1.13 -27.99
CA ALA A 601 -29.33 -0.27 -27.66
C ALA A 601 -29.54 -0.39 -26.15
N GLN A 602 -30.58 -1.09 -25.72
CA GLN A 602 -30.86 -1.34 -24.32
C GLN A 602 -30.27 -2.70 -23.93
N VAL A 603 -29.42 -2.72 -22.91
CA VAL A 603 -28.75 -3.93 -22.41
C VAL A 603 -29.21 -4.18 -20.99
N PHE A 604 -29.58 -5.42 -20.71
CA PHE A 604 -29.89 -5.94 -19.38
C PHE A 604 -28.90 -7.07 -19.07
N ILE A 605 -28.33 -7.05 -17.88
CA ILE A 605 -27.35 -8.04 -17.42
C ILE A 605 -27.74 -8.48 -16.01
N ASP A 606 -27.89 -9.78 -15.80
CA ASP A 606 -27.93 -10.33 -14.45
C ASP A 606 -26.49 -10.55 -13.97
N LEU A 607 -26.18 -10.02 -12.79
CA LEU A 607 -24.84 -10.08 -12.23
C LEU A 607 -24.55 -11.45 -11.63
N SER A 608 -23.27 -11.86 -11.66
CA SER A 608 -22.86 -13.11 -11.02
C SER A 608 -22.98 -13.04 -9.50
N GLN A 609 -23.38 -14.15 -8.89
CA GLN A 609 -23.39 -14.34 -7.44
C GLN A 609 -22.00 -14.65 -6.87
N ASP A 610 -21.01 -14.95 -7.72
CA ASP A 610 -19.62 -15.22 -7.32
C ASP A 610 -18.86 -13.93 -6.93
N VAL A 611 -19.46 -12.76 -7.17
CA VAL A 611 -18.91 -11.43 -6.89
C VAL A 611 -19.75 -10.75 -5.82
N MET A 612 -19.12 -10.05 -4.88
CA MET A 612 -19.80 -9.23 -3.86
C MET A 612 -19.98 -7.80 -4.35
N TRP A 613 -21.23 -7.45 -4.67
CA TRP A 613 -21.61 -6.12 -5.16
C TRP A 613 -22.00 -5.21 -3.99
N ASN A 614 -21.02 -4.86 -3.15
CA ASN A 614 -21.25 -4.05 -1.94
C ASN A 614 -21.54 -2.57 -2.24
N GLU A 615 -21.03 -2.09 -3.39
CA GLU A 615 -21.30 -0.75 -3.92
C GLU A 615 -21.95 -0.87 -5.30
N PRO A 616 -22.72 0.13 -5.74
CA PRO A 616 -23.31 0.12 -7.07
C PRO A 616 -22.20 0.01 -8.14
N PRO A 617 -22.21 -1.05 -8.97
CA PRO A 617 -21.16 -1.27 -9.95
C PRO A 617 -21.15 -0.18 -11.02
N VAL A 618 -20.00 0.03 -11.66
CA VAL A 618 -19.86 0.98 -12.77
C VAL A 618 -19.73 0.21 -14.07
N VAL A 619 -20.71 0.38 -14.96
CA VAL A 619 -20.61 -0.18 -16.32
C VAL A 619 -19.65 0.66 -17.14
N CYS A 620 -18.70 0.00 -17.78
CA CYS A 620 -17.73 0.65 -18.67
C CYS A 620 -17.56 -0.15 -19.96
N GLN A 621 -17.09 0.55 -20.99
CA GLN A 621 -16.89 0.02 -22.33
C GLN A 621 -15.44 0.24 -22.76
N TRP A 622 -14.85 -0.78 -23.39
CA TRP A 622 -13.47 -0.76 -23.84
C TRP A 622 -13.33 0.00 -25.16
N GLN A 623 -12.42 0.97 -25.20
CA GLN A 623 -12.08 1.72 -26.40
C GLN A 623 -10.74 1.26 -26.95
N GLU A 624 -10.77 0.39 -27.96
CA GLU A 624 -9.59 -0.23 -28.57
C GLU A 624 -8.55 0.80 -29.05
N ALA A 625 -8.98 1.86 -29.75
CA ALA A 625 -8.08 2.87 -30.31
C ALA A 625 -7.25 3.65 -29.27
N ARG A 626 -7.72 3.68 -28.01
CA ARG A 626 -7.04 4.38 -26.90
C ARG A 626 -6.55 3.43 -25.81
N GLN A 627 -6.85 2.14 -25.92
CA GLN A 627 -6.57 1.10 -24.92
C GLN A 627 -7.02 1.54 -23.51
N LEU A 628 -8.30 1.88 -23.35
CA LEU A 628 -8.84 2.31 -22.05
C LEU A 628 -10.32 1.96 -21.89
N TRP A 629 -10.76 1.93 -20.63
CA TRP A 629 -12.18 1.80 -20.27
C TRP A 629 -12.84 3.17 -20.12
N THR A 630 -14.03 3.33 -20.70
CA THR A 630 -14.82 4.56 -20.64
C THR A 630 -16.29 4.29 -20.35
N ASN A 631 -16.96 5.20 -19.63
CA ASN A 631 -18.41 5.16 -19.41
C ASN A 631 -19.18 6.23 -20.21
N ASN A 632 -18.52 6.95 -21.12
CA ASN A 632 -19.10 8.09 -21.85
C ASN A 632 -20.31 7.74 -22.74
N TYR A 633 -20.47 6.46 -23.10
CA TYR A 633 -21.56 6.00 -23.97
C TYR A 633 -22.64 5.22 -23.20
N VAL A 634 -22.50 5.10 -21.88
CA VAL A 634 -23.47 4.44 -21.01
C VAL A 634 -24.46 5.49 -20.52
N ASN A 635 -25.75 5.27 -20.78
CA ASN A 635 -26.85 6.18 -20.46
C ASN A 635 -28.00 5.41 -19.80
N ASP A 636 -28.92 6.10 -19.11
CA ASP A 636 -30.09 5.50 -18.43
C ASP A 636 -29.71 4.27 -17.56
N TYR A 637 -28.62 4.40 -16.80
CA TYR A 637 -28.12 3.34 -15.93
C TYR A 637 -29.07 3.13 -14.73
N LYS A 638 -29.49 1.89 -14.53
CA LYS A 638 -30.35 1.45 -13.43
C LYS A 638 -29.77 0.18 -12.82
N PHE A 639 -29.57 0.19 -11.51
CA PHE A 639 -29.11 -0.95 -10.74
C PHE A 639 -30.20 -1.37 -9.77
N ASN A 640 -30.54 -2.65 -9.77
CA ASN A 640 -31.43 -3.25 -8.80
C ASN A 640 -30.61 -4.19 -7.91
N GLU A 641 -30.41 -3.78 -6.66
CA GLU A 641 -29.64 -4.50 -5.64
C GLU A 641 -30.28 -5.83 -5.27
N ASP A 642 -31.59 -5.87 -5.02
CA ASP A 642 -32.31 -7.07 -4.58
C ASP A 642 -32.25 -8.20 -5.61
N LYS A 643 -32.36 -7.84 -6.90
CA LYS A 643 -32.32 -8.80 -8.01
C LYS A 643 -30.92 -8.99 -8.58
N LEU A 644 -29.95 -8.20 -8.16
CA LEU A 644 -28.61 -8.12 -8.75
C LEU A 644 -28.65 -7.97 -10.28
N THR A 645 -29.47 -7.02 -10.76
CA THR A 645 -29.61 -6.77 -12.21
C THR A 645 -29.22 -5.35 -12.57
N ILE A 646 -28.54 -5.23 -13.70
CA ILE A 646 -28.17 -3.95 -14.29
C ILE A 646 -28.93 -3.76 -15.60
N GLN A 647 -29.46 -2.56 -15.79
CA GLN A 647 -30.01 -2.11 -17.06
C GLN A 647 -29.34 -0.80 -17.47
N PHE A 648 -28.93 -0.69 -18.73
CA PHE A 648 -28.44 0.56 -19.29
C PHE A 648 -28.73 0.65 -20.79
N ARG A 649 -28.63 1.85 -21.34
CA ARG A 649 -28.67 2.10 -22.78
C ARG A 649 -27.30 2.52 -23.26
N THR A 650 -26.89 2.00 -24.41
CA THR A 650 -25.60 2.34 -25.03
C THR A 650 -25.72 2.69 -26.50
N GLY A 651 -24.94 3.69 -26.88
CA GLY A 651 -24.80 4.13 -28.26
C GLY A 651 -23.71 3.41 -29.04
N VAL A 652 -22.93 2.53 -28.39
CA VAL A 652 -21.89 1.70 -29.02
C VAL A 652 -21.97 0.27 -28.50
N LEU A 653 -21.71 -0.69 -29.36
CA LEU A 653 -21.57 -2.10 -29.01
C LEU A 653 -20.07 -2.43 -29.01
N TRP A 654 -19.42 -2.05 -27.91
CA TRP A 654 -18.02 -2.33 -27.58
C TRP A 654 -17.96 -3.34 -26.43
N PRO A 655 -16.79 -3.96 -26.15
CA PRO A 655 -16.63 -4.82 -24.98
C PRO A 655 -17.03 -4.09 -23.70
N ILE A 656 -17.86 -4.74 -22.89
CA ILE A 656 -18.42 -4.21 -21.64
C ILE A 656 -17.73 -4.90 -20.46
N GLY A 657 -17.25 -4.09 -19.53
CA GLY A 657 -16.72 -4.51 -18.24
C GLY A 657 -17.56 -3.94 -17.11
N ILE A 658 -17.66 -4.70 -16.01
CA ILE A 658 -18.37 -4.26 -14.80
C ILE A 658 -17.31 -3.95 -13.75
N ALA A 659 -17.17 -2.66 -13.43
CA ALA A 659 -16.13 -2.16 -12.56
C ALA A 659 -16.64 -2.04 -11.10
N THR A 660 -15.94 -2.65 -10.16
CA THR A 660 -16.16 -2.54 -8.70
C THR A 660 -15.10 -1.67 -8.06
N LEU A 661 -15.43 -1.02 -6.95
CA LEU A 661 -14.45 -0.27 -6.17
C LEU A 661 -13.51 -1.26 -5.45
N LYS A 662 -12.19 -1.08 -5.58
CA LYS A 662 -11.21 -1.96 -4.91
C LYS A 662 -11.21 -1.76 -3.40
N TYR A 663 -11.27 -0.52 -2.94
CA TYR A 663 -11.02 -0.21 -1.53
C TYR A 663 -12.31 -0.06 -0.72
N SER A 664 -13.39 -0.75 -1.08
CA SER A 664 -14.70 -0.63 -0.40
C SER A 664 -14.64 -1.04 1.08
N ASN A 665 -13.71 -1.92 1.45
CA ASN A 665 -13.53 -2.40 2.82
C ASN A 665 -12.43 -1.66 3.61
N ILE A 666 -11.84 -0.61 3.04
CA ILE A 666 -10.69 0.10 3.59
C ILE A 666 -11.06 1.58 3.78
N PRO A 667 -10.75 2.24 4.92
CA PRO A 667 -9.95 1.76 6.04
C PRO A 667 -10.63 0.65 6.86
N PHE A 668 -9.82 -0.17 7.52
CA PHE A 668 -10.27 -1.23 8.41
C PHE A 668 -10.86 -0.61 9.68
N GLN A 669 -12.03 -1.10 10.10
CA GLN A 669 -12.70 -0.68 11.33
C GLN A 669 -12.16 -1.41 12.57
N GLY A 670 -11.49 -2.54 12.37
CA GLY A 670 -10.87 -3.31 13.44
C GLY A 670 -10.19 -4.56 12.92
N TRP A 671 -9.29 -5.12 13.72
CA TRP A 671 -8.62 -6.38 13.43
C TRP A 671 -8.17 -7.06 14.73
N ASP A 672 -8.08 -8.39 14.71
CA ASP A 672 -7.73 -9.27 15.84
C ASP A 672 -6.88 -10.43 15.33
N ILE A 673 -5.69 -10.60 15.91
CA ILE A 673 -4.73 -11.68 15.56
C ILE A 673 -4.48 -12.49 16.82
N LYS A 674 -4.99 -13.71 16.84
CA LYS A 674 -4.90 -14.58 18.02
C LYS A 674 -4.51 -16.01 17.69
N PRO A 675 -3.92 -16.73 18.65
CA PRO A 675 -3.76 -18.16 18.56
C PRO A 675 -5.11 -18.87 18.33
N ASP A 676 -5.16 -19.83 17.39
CA ASP A 676 -6.30 -20.74 17.28
C ASP A 676 -6.34 -21.66 18.53
N PRO A 677 -7.47 -21.76 19.26
CA PRO A 677 -7.61 -22.68 20.38
C PRO A 677 -7.60 -24.16 19.96
N ASN A 678 -8.07 -24.46 18.75
CA ASN A 678 -8.29 -25.84 18.29
C ASN A 678 -7.14 -26.42 17.48
N SER A 679 -6.18 -25.59 17.06
CA SER A 679 -5.06 -26.02 16.23
C SER A 679 -3.79 -25.25 16.54
N LYS A 680 -2.64 -25.73 16.04
CA LYS A 680 -1.37 -25.00 16.09
C LYS A 680 -1.28 -23.85 15.08
N GLY A 681 -2.43 -23.31 14.64
CA GLY A 681 -2.53 -22.22 13.66
C GLY A 681 -2.77 -20.85 14.29
N VAL A 682 -2.90 -19.82 13.47
CA VAL A 682 -3.16 -18.44 13.90
C VAL A 682 -4.42 -17.94 13.20
N LEU A 683 -5.34 -17.36 13.95
CA LEU A 683 -6.55 -16.72 13.43
C LEU A 683 -6.28 -15.23 13.23
N ILE A 684 -6.55 -14.74 12.03
CA ILE A 684 -6.49 -13.32 11.67
C ILE A 684 -7.90 -12.92 11.26
N THR A 685 -8.50 -11.99 12.00
CA THR A 685 -9.81 -11.44 11.69
C THR A 685 -9.66 -9.96 11.36
N VAL A 686 -10.20 -9.54 10.22
CA VAL A 686 -10.17 -8.14 9.80
C VAL A 686 -11.59 -7.71 9.48
N THR A 687 -12.00 -6.61 10.11
CA THR A 687 -13.30 -5.97 9.94
C THR A 687 -13.11 -4.78 9.02
N GLY A 688 -13.61 -4.90 7.79
CA GLY A 688 -13.72 -3.78 6.86
C GLY A 688 -15.04 -3.02 7.05
N LEU A 689 -15.29 -2.06 6.16
CA LEU A 689 -16.53 -1.27 6.17
C LEU A 689 -17.78 -2.11 5.86
N CYS A 690 -17.72 -3.00 4.86
CA CYS A 690 -18.87 -3.79 4.43
C CYS A 690 -18.89 -5.20 5.03
N VAL A 691 -17.73 -5.86 5.05
CA VAL A 691 -17.59 -7.28 5.44
C VAL A 691 -16.51 -7.50 6.48
N THR A 692 -16.64 -8.55 7.27
CA THR A 692 -15.59 -9.05 8.19
C THR A 692 -15.11 -10.39 7.71
N VAL A 693 -13.79 -10.58 7.61
CA VAL A 693 -13.20 -11.82 7.11
C VAL A 693 -12.28 -12.43 8.16
N THR A 694 -12.39 -13.74 8.37
CA THR A 694 -11.48 -14.50 9.23
C THR A 694 -10.70 -15.53 8.42
N TRP A 695 -9.37 -15.44 8.51
CA TRP A 695 -8.43 -16.41 7.95
C TRP A 695 -7.79 -17.24 9.06
N LEU A 696 -7.53 -18.52 8.77
CA LEU A 696 -6.73 -19.41 9.60
C LEU A 696 -5.41 -19.74 8.86
N CYS A 697 -4.29 -19.30 9.42
CA CYS A 697 -2.96 -19.63 8.94
C CYS A 697 -2.47 -20.94 9.59
N THR A 698 -2.07 -21.92 8.78
CA THR A 698 -1.56 -23.22 9.24
C THR A 698 -0.41 -23.70 8.38
N LYS A 699 0.76 -23.97 8.98
CA LYS A 699 1.99 -24.36 8.25
C LYS A 699 2.22 -23.41 7.06
N ASN A 700 2.24 -23.92 5.83
CA ASN A 700 2.46 -23.17 4.57
C ASN A 700 1.17 -22.73 3.85
N ALA A 701 0.01 -22.75 4.52
CA ALA A 701 -1.27 -22.47 3.88
C ALA A 701 -2.19 -21.60 4.72
N VAL A 702 -3.01 -20.81 4.04
CA VAL A 702 -4.10 -20.02 4.60
C VAL A 702 -5.43 -20.63 4.20
N LYS A 703 -6.36 -20.67 5.14
CA LYS A 703 -7.74 -21.11 4.95
C LYS A 703 -8.70 -19.96 5.23
N LEU A 704 -9.66 -19.75 4.36
CA LEU A 704 -10.78 -18.85 4.63
C LEU A 704 -11.74 -19.57 5.59
N LYS A 705 -11.93 -19.05 6.80
CA LYS A 705 -12.79 -19.68 7.81
C LYS A 705 -14.24 -19.29 7.64
N PHE A 706 -14.48 -17.98 7.58
CA PHE A 706 -15.81 -17.41 7.55
C PHE A 706 -15.75 -15.95 7.06
N ILE A 707 -16.86 -15.48 6.49
CA ILE A 707 -17.10 -14.09 6.13
C ILE A 707 -18.44 -13.67 6.74
N ALA A 708 -18.43 -12.60 7.53
CA ALA A 708 -19.63 -11.97 8.06
C ALA A 708 -20.14 -10.88 7.11
N ASN A 709 -21.46 -10.69 7.06
CA ASN A 709 -22.14 -9.63 6.30
C ASN A 709 -21.92 -9.66 4.77
N ALA A 710 -21.61 -10.83 4.19
CA ALA A 710 -21.46 -10.97 2.75
C ALA A 710 -22.80 -10.68 2.03
N SER A 711 -22.76 -9.85 0.98
CA SER A 711 -23.92 -9.49 0.15
C SER A 711 -24.39 -10.64 -0.75
N THR A 712 -23.49 -11.57 -1.10
CA THR A 712 -23.76 -12.71 -1.99
C THR A 712 -23.22 -14.01 -1.42
N SER A 713 -23.51 -15.13 -2.10
CA SER A 713 -22.96 -16.47 -1.80
C SER A 713 -21.50 -16.66 -2.24
N ALA A 714 -20.84 -15.59 -2.71
CA ALA A 714 -19.45 -15.59 -3.11
C ALA A 714 -18.53 -16.24 -2.06
N LEU A 715 -17.46 -16.89 -2.52
CA LEU A 715 -16.41 -17.50 -1.70
C LEU A 715 -16.81 -18.70 -0.83
N LYS A 716 -18.09 -19.09 -0.77
CA LYS A 716 -18.55 -20.27 0.02
C LYS A 716 -17.82 -21.55 -0.36
N GLU A 717 -17.54 -21.76 -1.64
CA GLU A 717 -16.81 -22.94 -2.11
C GLU A 717 -15.34 -22.98 -1.65
N HIS A 718 -14.77 -21.84 -1.26
CA HIS A 718 -13.37 -21.74 -0.84
C HIS A 718 -13.18 -21.88 0.68
N PHE A 719 -14.26 -22.01 1.45
CA PHE A 719 -14.19 -22.18 2.90
C PHE A 719 -13.42 -23.44 3.31
N ASN A 720 -12.54 -23.30 4.30
CA ASN A 720 -11.66 -24.34 4.86
C ASN A 720 -10.69 -25.04 3.89
N LYS A 721 -10.69 -24.71 2.59
CA LYS A 721 -9.71 -25.19 1.61
C LYS A 721 -8.36 -24.49 1.84
N LYS A 722 -7.27 -25.23 1.60
CA LYS A 722 -5.90 -24.76 1.81
C LYS A 722 -5.39 -24.05 0.55
N TYR A 723 -4.97 -22.80 0.69
CA TYR A 723 -4.35 -22.04 -0.39
C TYR A 723 -3.02 -21.43 0.06
N SER A 724 -2.14 -21.09 -0.89
CA SER A 724 -1.07 -20.12 -0.60
C SER A 724 -1.67 -18.74 -0.37
N VAL A 725 -0.94 -17.85 0.31
CA VAL A 725 -1.36 -16.46 0.54
C VAL A 725 -1.69 -15.77 -0.79
N LYS A 726 -0.80 -15.90 -1.79
CA LYS A 726 -0.98 -15.31 -3.13
C LYS A 726 -2.22 -15.82 -3.86
N LYS A 727 -2.51 -17.12 -3.79
CA LYS A 727 -3.72 -17.68 -4.42
C LYS A 727 -4.99 -17.24 -3.68
N MET A 728 -4.95 -17.13 -2.36
CA MET A 728 -6.06 -16.58 -1.57
C MET A 728 -6.38 -15.14 -1.98
N ILE A 729 -5.35 -14.31 -2.14
CA ILE A 729 -5.49 -12.91 -2.60
C ILE A 729 -6.17 -12.87 -3.98
N GLN A 730 -5.73 -13.71 -4.92
CA GLN A 730 -6.35 -13.80 -6.25
C GLN A 730 -7.85 -14.16 -6.16
N ILE A 731 -8.19 -15.22 -5.41
CA ILE A 731 -9.58 -15.67 -5.23
C ILE A 731 -10.45 -14.55 -4.63
N MET A 732 -9.92 -13.83 -3.63
CA MET A 732 -10.65 -12.74 -2.98
C MET A 732 -10.83 -11.54 -3.92
N HIS A 733 -9.82 -11.22 -4.75
CA HIS A 733 -9.93 -10.20 -5.78
C HIS A 733 -10.99 -10.52 -6.84
N GLU A 734 -11.07 -11.77 -7.30
CA GLU A 734 -12.05 -12.22 -8.28
C GLU A 734 -13.48 -12.07 -7.74
N ALA A 735 -13.68 -12.30 -6.44
CA ALA A 735 -14.95 -12.12 -5.74
C ALA A 735 -15.28 -10.66 -5.35
N ALA A 736 -14.49 -9.67 -5.77
CA ALA A 736 -14.57 -8.27 -5.33
C ALA A 736 -14.51 -8.08 -3.80
N CYS A 737 -13.82 -8.98 -3.09
CA CYS A 737 -13.56 -8.92 -1.66
C CYS A 737 -12.14 -8.43 -1.39
N ASP A 738 -11.84 -7.18 -1.72
CA ASP A 738 -10.46 -6.71 -1.66
C ASP A 738 -10.14 -6.12 -0.25
N PHE A 739 -9.17 -6.76 0.40
CA PHE A 739 -8.59 -6.41 1.70
C PHE A 739 -7.07 -6.14 1.57
N PHE A 740 -6.54 -6.10 0.35
CA PHE A 740 -5.10 -6.13 0.08
C PHE A 740 -4.70 -4.83 -0.62
N PRO A 741 -4.56 -3.73 0.13
CA PRO A 741 -4.32 -2.43 -0.45
C PRO A 741 -2.98 -2.37 -1.18
N ALA A 742 -3.01 -1.88 -2.42
CA ALA A 742 -1.79 -1.52 -3.13
C ALA A 742 -1.06 -0.35 -2.46
N VAL A 743 0.22 -0.16 -2.77
CA VAL A 743 1.06 0.90 -2.19
C VAL A 743 0.48 2.31 -2.40
N ASP A 744 -0.14 2.57 -3.55
CA ASP A 744 -0.78 3.84 -3.89
C ASP A 744 -2.23 3.96 -3.42
N ALA A 745 -2.77 2.97 -2.68
CA ALA A 745 -4.14 3.01 -2.16
C ALA A 745 -4.40 4.23 -1.24
N HIS A 746 -3.35 4.77 -0.61
CA HIS A 746 -3.43 6.03 0.15
C HIS A 746 -3.93 7.23 -0.67
N ASN A 747 -3.83 7.20 -2.01
CA ASN A 747 -4.39 8.24 -2.89
C ASN A 747 -5.91 8.08 -3.11
N HIS A 748 -6.48 6.95 -2.73
CA HIS A 748 -7.85 6.54 -3.06
C HIS A 748 -8.72 6.29 -1.83
N VAL A 749 -8.12 6.19 -0.65
CA VAL A 749 -8.78 5.92 0.62
C VAL A 749 -8.60 7.12 1.55
N GLU A 750 -9.72 7.69 2.00
CA GLU A 750 -9.75 8.72 3.03
C GLU A 750 -9.59 8.08 4.42
N GLY A 751 -8.87 8.74 5.33
CA GLY A 751 -8.63 8.22 6.69
C GLY A 751 -7.50 7.18 6.80
N SER A 752 -6.74 6.92 5.73
CA SER A 752 -5.53 6.09 5.83
C SER A 752 -4.39 6.82 6.55
N ALA A 753 -3.61 6.08 7.35
CA ALA A 753 -2.47 6.60 8.11
C ALA A 753 -1.19 5.91 7.62
N PRO A 754 -0.57 6.39 6.52
CA PRO A 754 0.61 5.73 5.96
C PRO A 754 1.71 5.61 7.02
N LYS A 755 2.33 4.43 7.10
CA LYS A 755 3.47 4.17 7.99
C LYS A 755 4.76 4.00 7.18
N GLU A 756 5.89 4.21 7.84
CA GLU A 756 7.20 3.87 7.29
C GLU A 756 7.28 2.37 6.98
N TRP A 757 7.52 2.03 5.72
CA TRP A 757 7.39 0.67 5.21
C TRP A 757 8.33 -0.30 5.91
N VAL A 758 9.58 0.11 6.15
CA VAL A 758 10.61 -0.74 6.73
C VAL A 758 10.22 -1.17 8.15
N VAL A 759 9.72 -0.22 8.95
CA VAL A 759 9.30 -0.48 10.34
C VAL A 759 8.02 -1.30 10.37
N GLU A 760 7.05 -0.97 9.51
CA GLU A 760 5.80 -1.71 9.38
C GLU A 760 6.07 -3.19 9.03
N ARG A 761 6.91 -3.44 8.02
CA ARG A 761 7.32 -4.80 7.62
C ARG A 761 8.02 -5.55 8.77
N HIS A 762 9.00 -4.92 9.43
CA HIS A 762 9.70 -5.55 10.56
C HIS A 762 8.76 -5.89 11.71
N THR A 763 7.80 -5.00 11.98
CA THR A 763 6.78 -5.19 13.02
C THR A 763 5.85 -6.35 12.68
N TYR A 764 5.43 -6.51 11.42
CA TYR A 764 4.67 -7.69 11.00
C TYR A 764 5.44 -8.99 11.16
N HIS A 765 6.75 -9.00 10.88
CA HIS A 765 7.59 -10.19 11.08
C HIS A 765 7.69 -10.54 12.57
N ALA A 766 7.91 -9.53 13.43
CA ALA A 766 7.87 -9.71 14.88
C ALA A 766 6.50 -10.20 15.38
N MET A 767 5.39 -9.62 14.90
CA MET A 767 4.03 -10.08 15.22
C MET A 767 3.82 -11.53 14.78
N ALA A 768 4.36 -11.95 13.63
CA ALA A 768 4.26 -13.32 13.15
C ALA A 768 4.95 -14.33 14.08
N PHE A 769 6.14 -14.01 14.61
CA PHE A 769 6.81 -14.83 15.63
C PHE A 769 6.01 -14.92 16.93
N LEU A 770 5.36 -13.83 17.32
CA LEU A 770 4.63 -13.72 18.58
C LEU A 770 3.17 -14.18 18.49
N SER A 771 2.65 -14.39 17.29
CA SER A 771 1.22 -14.65 17.00
C SER A 771 0.62 -15.88 17.68
N ARG A 772 1.44 -16.81 18.18
CA ARG A 772 1.01 -17.97 18.96
C ARG A 772 1.04 -17.75 20.48
N ALA A 773 1.80 -16.77 20.94
CA ALA A 773 1.97 -16.43 22.36
C ALA A 773 1.15 -15.20 22.76
N TYR A 774 0.82 -14.32 21.81
CA TYR A 774 0.15 -13.05 22.03
C TYR A 774 -1.13 -12.93 21.20
N ASN A 775 -2.05 -12.13 21.72
CA ASN A 775 -3.16 -11.58 20.95
C ASN A 775 -2.86 -10.11 20.63
N PHE A 776 -2.93 -9.75 19.35
CA PHE A 776 -2.78 -8.37 18.88
C PHE A 776 -4.12 -7.86 18.38
N GLN A 777 -4.46 -6.63 18.76
CA GLN A 777 -5.72 -6.01 18.38
C GLN A 777 -5.53 -4.57 17.89
N TRP A 778 -6.45 -4.13 17.05
CA TRP A 778 -6.56 -2.77 16.58
C TRP A 778 -6.61 -1.73 17.71
N SER A 779 -6.04 -0.55 17.47
CA SER A 779 -6.10 0.60 18.37
C SER A 779 -6.63 1.83 17.64
N ARG A 780 -7.56 2.55 18.26
CA ARG A 780 -8.11 3.81 17.69
C ARG A 780 -7.09 4.94 17.59
N TRP A 781 -6.01 4.85 18.36
CA TRP A 781 -4.96 5.86 18.40
C TRP A 781 -3.97 5.74 17.25
N ASN A 782 -3.95 4.60 16.55
CA ASN A 782 -2.99 4.34 15.48
C ASN A 782 -3.08 5.35 14.34
N ALA A 783 -4.31 5.74 13.98
CA ALA A 783 -4.56 6.74 12.95
C ALA A 783 -3.98 8.13 13.32
N GLN A 784 -3.91 8.45 14.61
CA GLN A 784 -3.39 9.71 15.13
C GLN A 784 -1.88 9.70 15.39
N ALA A 785 -1.25 8.51 15.40
CA ALA A 785 0.18 8.33 15.70
C ALA A 785 1.12 8.85 14.59
N GLY A 786 0.60 9.24 13.42
CA GLY A 786 1.43 9.78 12.34
C GLY A 786 2.21 8.71 11.56
N TYR A 787 3.31 9.10 10.91
CA TYR A 787 4.02 8.27 9.93
C TYR A 787 4.98 7.22 10.53
N ARG A 788 5.61 7.52 11.67
CA ARG A 788 6.64 6.64 12.26
C ARG A 788 6.16 5.79 13.42
N ASP A 789 5.14 6.26 14.13
CA ASP A 789 4.63 5.57 15.31
C ASP A 789 3.45 4.68 14.92
N MET A 790 3.48 3.44 15.40
CA MET A 790 2.42 2.45 15.25
C MET A 790 1.91 2.10 16.64
N ILE A 791 0.59 2.23 16.84
CA ILE A 791 -0.04 1.94 18.12
C ILE A 791 -0.99 0.77 17.93
N MET A 792 -0.86 -0.24 18.79
CA MET A 792 -1.74 -1.40 18.78
C MET A 792 -1.98 -1.90 20.19
N GLN A 793 -2.96 -2.77 20.37
CA GLN A 793 -3.18 -3.45 21.63
C GLN A 793 -2.48 -4.79 21.63
N ILE A 794 -1.87 -5.16 22.77
CA ILE A 794 -1.20 -6.44 22.98
C ILE A 794 -1.67 -7.05 24.30
N ARG A 795 -1.86 -8.37 24.31
CA ARG A 795 -2.00 -9.17 25.53
C ARG A 795 -1.36 -10.55 25.34
N GLU A 796 -0.87 -11.12 26.42
CA GLU A 796 -0.36 -12.49 26.40
C GLU A 796 -1.54 -13.48 26.38
N ALA A 797 -1.47 -14.46 25.46
CA ALA A 797 -2.52 -15.43 25.16
C ALA A 797 -2.02 -16.89 25.29
N VAL A 798 -1.10 -17.13 26.21
CA VAL A 798 -0.57 -18.47 26.51
C VAL A 798 -1.52 -19.24 27.44
N ASP A 799 -2.07 -18.57 28.46
CA ASP A 799 -3.03 -19.18 29.37
C ASP A 799 -4.46 -19.04 28.84
N LEU A 800 -5.06 -20.17 28.43
CA LEU A 800 -6.44 -20.25 27.96
C LEU A 800 -7.48 -20.05 29.06
N LYS A 801 -7.09 -20.14 30.35
CA LYS A 801 -8.00 -20.06 31.50
C LYS A 801 -8.07 -18.66 32.11
N ARG A 802 -7.02 -17.84 31.93
CA ARG A 802 -6.94 -16.48 32.47
C ARG A 802 -6.50 -15.53 31.37
N GLU A 803 -7.46 -14.78 30.83
CA GLU A 803 -7.13 -13.73 29.87
C GLU A 803 -6.47 -12.54 30.58
N SER A 804 -5.26 -12.20 30.15
CA SER A 804 -4.58 -10.97 30.59
C SER A 804 -5.26 -9.73 30.00
N LYS A 805 -5.14 -8.60 30.70
CA LYS A 805 -5.71 -7.32 30.25
C LYS A 805 -4.93 -6.80 29.03
N LEU A 806 -5.65 -6.27 28.03
CA LEU A 806 -5.06 -5.58 26.88
C LEU A 806 -4.30 -4.32 27.32
N GLN A 807 -3.08 -4.20 26.84
CA GLN A 807 -2.19 -3.06 27.04
C GLN A 807 -1.92 -2.36 25.71
N LEU A 808 -1.65 -1.06 25.75
CA LEU A 808 -1.27 -0.30 24.58
C LEU A 808 0.23 -0.45 24.32
N LEU A 809 0.58 -0.82 23.08
CA LEU A 809 1.94 -0.97 22.58
C LEU A 809 2.21 0.12 21.55
N LEU A 810 3.30 0.86 21.76
CA LEU A 810 3.89 1.78 20.79
C LEU A 810 5.11 1.11 20.16
N VAL A 811 5.14 1.06 18.83
CA VAL A 811 6.31 0.62 18.05
C VAL A 811 6.71 1.73 17.09
N ASN A 812 7.98 2.08 17.09
CA ASN A 812 8.56 3.05 16.16
C ASN A 812 9.89 2.49 15.61
N PRO A 813 10.59 3.18 14.69
CA PRO A 813 11.85 2.66 14.12
C PRO A 813 12.93 2.37 15.17
N GLU A 814 12.85 3.02 16.33
CA GLU A 814 13.91 3.05 17.33
C GLU A 814 13.68 2.07 18.48
N ARG A 815 12.42 1.82 18.84
CA ARG A 815 12.03 1.02 20.00
C ARG A 815 10.59 0.51 19.97
N ALA A 816 10.33 -0.50 20.81
CA ALA A 816 8.99 -0.95 21.19
C ALA A 816 8.76 -0.76 22.70
N VAL A 817 7.64 -0.14 23.09
CA VAL A 817 7.35 0.19 24.50
C VAL A 817 5.85 0.04 24.81
N ILE A 818 5.56 -0.45 26.01
CA ILE A 818 4.19 -0.48 26.54
C ILE A 818 3.85 0.89 27.15
N LEU A 819 2.75 1.47 26.70
CA LEU A 819 2.26 2.75 27.19
C LEU A 819 1.54 2.59 28.52
N ARG A 820 1.60 3.64 29.34
CA ARG A 820 0.86 3.71 30.62
C ARG A 820 -0.65 3.86 30.38
N GLY A 821 -1.01 4.35 29.20
CA GLY A 821 -2.39 4.59 28.77
C GLY A 821 -3.21 3.33 28.54
N ASN A 822 -4.52 3.50 28.42
CA ASN A 822 -5.43 2.45 27.95
C ASN A 822 -6.34 2.99 26.84
N GLU A 823 -7.04 2.10 26.16
CA GLU A 823 -7.95 2.48 25.08
C GLU A 823 -9.08 3.41 25.49
N MET A 824 -9.44 3.48 26.78
CA MET A 824 -10.57 4.26 27.28
C MET A 824 -10.21 5.71 27.64
N MET A 825 -8.94 6.12 27.50
CA MET A 825 -8.51 7.49 27.79
C MET A 825 -9.12 8.52 26.84
N THR A 826 -9.28 9.76 27.27
CA THR A 826 -9.83 10.83 26.40
C THR A 826 -8.81 11.37 25.41
N GLU A 827 -7.52 11.32 25.76
CA GLU A 827 -6.42 11.84 24.97
C GLU A 827 -5.30 10.80 24.84
N LEU A 828 -4.54 10.89 23.76
CA LEU A 828 -3.39 10.03 23.52
C LEU A 828 -2.22 10.46 24.41
N SER A 829 -1.86 9.62 25.38
CA SER A 829 -0.63 9.76 26.15
C SER A 829 0.44 8.79 25.65
N LEU A 830 1.57 9.35 25.20
CA LEU A 830 2.75 8.59 24.78
C LEU A 830 3.72 8.32 25.95
N GLU A 831 3.26 8.50 27.20
CA GLU A 831 4.07 8.20 28.37
C GLU A 831 4.32 6.68 28.49
N HIS A 832 5.60 6.33 28.61
CA HIS A 832 6.03 4.96 28.79
C HIS A 832 5.67 4.43 30.18
N MET A 833 5.49 3.12 30.29
CA MET A 833 5.48 2.45 31.58
C MET A 833 6.83 2.63 32.30
N VAL A 834 6.76 3.08 33.56
CA VAL A 834 7.95 3.35 34.38
C VAL A 834 8.68 2.04 34.70
N GLY A 835 10.00 2.05 34.59
CA GLY A 835 10.87 0.92 34.96
C GLY A 835 11.11 -0.12 33.86
N MET A 836 10.62 0.11 32.63
CA MET A 836 10.96 -0.74 31.50
C MET A 836 12.33 -0.35 30.90
N PRO A 837 13.23 -1.31 30.62
CA PRO A 837 14.45 -1.06 29.88
C PRO A 837 14.16 -0.73 28.40
N PHE A 838 15.20 -0.28 27.71
CA PHE A 838 15.15 0.03 26.29
C PHE A 838 15.08 -1.26 25.44
N TYR A 839 14.09 -1.37 24.56
CA TYR A 839 13.93 -2.48 23.63
C TYR A 839 13.92 -1.98 22.19
N PRO A 840 14.88 -2.41 21.35
CA PRO A 840 14.96 -1.99 19.94
C PRO A 840 13.74 -2.33 19.10
N ASP A 841 13.08 -3.45 19.38
CA ASP A 841 11.92 -3.90 18.61
C ASP A 841 10.96 -4.75 19.46
N LEU A 842 9.82 -5.11 18.87
CA LEU A 842 8.78 -5.89 19.53
C LEU A 842 9.26 -7.32 19.89
N PHE A 843 10.09 -7.94 19.05
CA PHE A 843 10.59 -9.28 19.30
C PHE A 843 11.55 -9.33 20.49
N THR A 844 12.51 -8.40 20.56
CA THR A 844 13.44 -8.26 21.69
C THR A 844 12.73 -7.91 22.98
N MET A 845 11.67 -7.07 22.92
CA MET A 845 10.81 -6.79 24.07
C MET A 845 10.18 -8.07 24.65
N ASN A 846 9.68 -8.98 23.83
CA ASN A 846 9.16 -10.27 24.32
C ASN A 846 10.26 -11.12 24.98
N MET A 847 11.48 -11.12 24.44
CA MET A 847 12.55 -11.96 24.97
C MET A 847 13.02 -11.57 26.37
N SER A 848 12.83 -10.32 26.77
CA SER A 848 13.13 -9.83 28.10
C SER A 848 11.89 -9.80 29.01
N TYR A 849 10.80 -9.19 28.53
CA TYR A 849 9.61 -8.88 29.32
C TYR A 849 8.55 -9.99 29.33
N GLY A 850 8.50 -10.82 28.27
CA GLY A 850 7.49 -11.87 28.13
C GLY A 850 7.64 -12.97 29.18
N SER A 851 6.53 -13.65 29.50
CA SER A 851 6.57 -14.80 30.40
C SER A 851 7.48 -15.91 29.87
N VAL A 852 7.90 -16.83 30.76
CA VAL A 852 8.70 -18.00 30.38
C VAL A 852 8.01 -18.82 29.27
N ASP A 853 6.68 -18.94 29.35
CA ASP A 853 5.90 -19.69 28.38
C ASP A 853 5.76 -18.93 27.06
N ALA A 854 5.54 -17.61 27.10
CA ALA A 854 5.47 -16.78 25.89
C ALA A 854 6.79 -16.83 25.10
N ARG A 855 7.94 -16.76 25.80
CA ARG A 855 9.27 -16.90 25.18
C ARG A 855 9.45 -18.29 24.58
N ARG A 856 9.12 -19.34 25.33
CA ARG A 856 9.24 -20.74 24.85
C ARG A 856 8.38 -20.99 23.60
N VAL A 857 7.14 -20.52 23.60
CA VAL A 857 6.24 -20.65 22.45
C VAL A 857 6.80 -19.92 21.24
N SER A 858 7.29 -18.69 21.44
CA SER A 858 7.87 -17.86 20.35
C SER A 858 9.12 -18.49 19.73
N PHE A 859 10.01 -19.08 20.54
CA PHE A 859 11.21 -19.78 20.04
C PHE A 859 10.90 -21.09 19.32
N ASN A 860 9.85 -21.80 19.74
CA ASN A 860 9.45 -23.07 19.13
C ASN A 860 8.59 -22.89 17.86
N MET A 861 8.42 -21.66 17.37
CA MET A 861 7.68 -21.37 16.16
C MET A 861 8.39 -21.90 14.92
N LYS A 862 7.63 -22.65 14.10
CA LYS A 862 8.11 -23.19 12.83
C LYS A 862 8.13 -22.10 11.76
N TYR A 863 9.21 -22.02 10.98
CA TYR A 863 9.36 -21.04 9.89
C TYR A 863 8.17 -21.01 8.93
N LYS A 864 7.63 -22.19 8.57
CA LYS A 864 6.47 -22.34 7.68
C LYS A 864 5.29 -21.45 8.12
N LEU A 865 4.95 -21.51 9.41
CA LEU A 865 3.83 -20.77 9.98
C LEU A 865 4.15 -19.28 10.12
N VAL A 866 5.34 -18.94 10.62
CA VAL A 866 5.79 -17.55 10.77
C VAL A 866 5.71 -16.83 9.44
N GLU A 867 6.30 -17.39 8.38
CA GLU A 867 6.34 -16.78 7.06
C GLU A 867 4.95 -16.69 6.42
N THR A 868 4.07 -17.67 6.64
CA THR A 868 2.69 -17.59 6.14
C THR A 868 1.87 -16.47 6.81
N VAL A 869 2.04 -16.29 8.12
CA VAL A 869 1.40 -15.20 8.86
C VAL A 869 1.99 -13.86 8.43
N PHE A 870 3.32 -13.77 8.33
CA PHE A 870 4.02 -12.57 7.88
C PHE A 870 3.60 -12.14 6.46
N GLU A 871 3.60 -13.07 5.49
CA GLU A 871 3.15 -12.80 4.12
C GLU A 871 1.72 -12.25 4.09
N LEU A 872 0.81 -12.83 4.88
CA LEU A 872 -0.58 -12.34 4.93
C LEU A 872 -0.67 -10.95 5.55
N LEU A 873 0.05 -10.68 6.65
CA LEU A 873 0.05 -9.36 7.30
C LEU A 873 0.67 -8.28 6.40
N GLN A 874 1.73 -8.61 5.67
CA GLN A 874 2.38 -7.72 4.73
C GLN A 874 1.42 -7.29 3.60
N GLU A 875 0.58 -8.21 3.11
CA GLU A 875 -0.40 -7.92 2.05
C GLU A 875 -1.64 -7.19 2.59
N LEU A 876 -2.04 -7.42 3.84
CA LEU A 876 -3.16 -6.72 4.49
C LEU A 876 -2.81 -5.27 4.88
N ARG A 877 -1.55 -4.99 5.26
CA ARG A 877 -1.09 -3.68 5.75
C ARG A 877 -1.97 -3.06 6.84
N LEU A 878 -2.33 -3.87 7.83
CA LEU A 878 -3.23 -3.49 8.93
C LEU A 878 -2.85 -2.16 9.60
N LEU A 879 -1.58 -1.96 9.97
CA LEU A 879 -1.09 -0.78 10.69
C LEU A 879 -1.14 0.52 9.87
N SER A 880 -1.20 0.46 8.54
CA SER A 880 -1.29 1.65 7.68
C SER A 880 -2.71 2.03 7.27
N PHE A 881 -3.64 1.09 7.38
CA PHE A 881 -5.02 1.24 6.91
C PHE A 881 -6.05 1.03 8.02
N SER A 882 -5.65 1.15 9.29
CA SER A 882 -6.52 1.01 10.47
C SER A 882 -6.35 2.11 11.50
#